data_AF-A0A1P8WH16-F1
#
_entry.id   AF-A0A1P8WH16-F1
#
_cell.length_a   1.000
_cell.length_b   1.000
_cell.length_c   1.000
_cell.angle_alpha   90.00
_cell.angle_beta   90.00
_cell.angle_gamma   90.00
#
_symmetry.space_group_name_H-M   'P 1'
#
loop_
_entity.id
_entity.type
_entity.pdbx_description
1 polymer ?
#
loop_
_entity_poly.entity_id
_entity_poly.type
_entity_poly.pdbx_seq_one_letter_code
_entity_poly.pdbx_strand_id
1 'polypeptide(L)'
;MNKTLLALPLCLVACFLLAAKSRADETKPSANDALTIKLAKAIERLGEQGSYRWTSEAAVPEETRFRPGPETGATVQGGVIHATLSFGPRSTQIVIDGDKAAVSNHDGRWETVSLSDQGYGSEGFAASIARGIDTPAAEAKELAAELISLEAGGDALVGTLSVNNAKNRLDTPRRGESVRDTKGTIRFWIIDGVLTKYVLRVEGTVGDDDRRRTSWRQTTVEVKDIGAAKLDLPRGATEALKRPLPKRAPRLSDAQEAALLKLRGKRDVGVHDPSSIVKCGDEYWFFSTGTGVSSWRSKDLQTWQRGPQVFPEIPNWVTDVVPGQRGHFWAPDVIQMGDRYLLYYSVSSFGKNTSAIALAWTPTLNPEDPEFGWTDHGVVIQSSSEDDFNAIDPAVIRTESGEFWMSLGSFWSGLKLIQLDPQSGKRIADDKPVRSIASYRQIEAPQIYQHDGWFYLFVNWGKCCSGVDSTYNIRVGRSRKITGPYLDKDGDDLAKGGGTLLLGSEGPFIGPGHANIFRDGDRYLLSCHYYDGTERGRSKLSIQELTWSEEGWPLVARAPDLEQASNPTDQVPTEWIDPKTGHRVVRLSKQAGSASLYFHQNAYSPEGDKLLVSTPRGLETVDLDTRELKVVVPRQSYRMGGSSGVEMGRKSRYVYYSTRSREGTVVRATHIDTGKTREIVTLPRGSSFNGVNADETLLFGLMQEFRRDRERLRKLFTVEIDSGKLETFHPSRDWLNHLQCSPTDPNFGLFCHEGSWHELDRVWTIRFGSDEPKLMHKRQQKYEIAGHEFFSADGQWVWYDLQTPRADQFWLAGVHVKTGERIGYRLAREEWSVHYNISRDGKLIAGDGGGPESVANQTPLPEKRRLKPSRNGQWIYLFRPDSEFNAGTLSGEQAKLGTVTAEKLVDLSTHDYDLEPNVTFTPDGKWIVFRSNMHGERHVYMVSAKRVAKPNEVDPTTSQSKTESDSGKRRLVLIGDSTVKNGRGRGDDGMFGWGQLIDKHFDSEKLEVENRALGGRSSRTYLTEGLWQKSLDRLREGDFVMMQFGHNDGGKMFEGDRPRASIKGNSDESIDGVVEATGNPETVHSFGWYLRKCIADAKAKGAIPIVLSQVPRDRWQDGRVIRSDKDYGLWAREAAKQSGALFIDLNEIVSRRYEELGEAKVGRDLFTGGSILRADQTPEVGPFYTPISSGWRIG
;
A
#
# COMPACT_ATOMS: atom_id res chain seq x y z
N MET A 1 -14.19 45.78 17.40
CA MET A 1 -13.40 46.93 16.88
C MET A 1 -12.33 46.40 15.94
N ASN A 2 -12.25 47.00 14.74
CA ASN A 2 -11.07 47.31 13.93
C ASN A 2 -10.02 46.20 13.64
N LYS A 3 -9.96 45.66 12.42
CA LYS A 3 -9.40 46.26 11.17
C LYS A 3 -7.87 46.05 11.01
N THR A 4 -7.45 44.86 10.59
CA THR A 4 -6.15 44.67 9.90
C THR A 4 -6.13 43.41 9.02
N LEU A 5 -6.97 43.36 7.97
CA LEU A 5 -6.98 42.25 6.99
C LEU A 5 -7.48 42.74 5.63
N LEU A 6 -6.72 43.66 5.02
CA LEU A 6 -7.04 44.30 3.73
C LEU A 6 -5.75 44.83 3.06
N ALA A 7 -4.80 43.93 2.78
CA ALA A 7 -3.50 44.29 2.18
C ALA A 7 -2.85 43.14 1.39
N LEU A 8 -3.62 42.39 0.59
CA LEU A 8 -3.06 41.34 -0.29
C LEU A 8 -3.72 41.09 -1.68
N PRO A 9 -4.63 41.94 -2.22
CA PRO A 9 -4.97 41.91 -3.65
C PRO A 9 -4.22 42.96 -4.51
N LEU A 10 -3.42 43.88 -3.92
CA LEU A 10 -2.80 44.98 -4.67
C LEU A 10 -1.55 44.63 -5.50
N CYS A 11 -0.80 43.57 -5.15
CA CYS A 11 0.46 43.26 -5.84
C CYS A 11 0.28 42.70 -7.26
N LEU A 12 -0.80 41.95 -7.53
CA LEU A 12 -1.06 41.38 -8.86
C LEU A 12 -1.43 42.45 -9.90
N VAL A 13 -2.16 43.50 -9.48
CA VAL A 13 -2.49 44.64 -10.35
C VAL A 13 -1.26 45.50 -10.62
N ALA A 14 -0.36 45.66 -9.65
CA ALA A 14 0.92 46.34 -9.86
C ALA A 14 1.78 45.62 -10.92
N CYS A 15 1.90 44.28 -10.87
CA CYS A 15 2.64 43.52 -11.88
C CYS A 15 2.00 43.57 -13.28
N PHE A 16 0.67 43.56 -13.40
CA PHE A 16 -0.01 43.71 -14.69
C PHE A 16 0.14 45.12 -15.27
N LEU A 17 0.05 46.17 -14.44
CA LEU A 17 0.29 47.55 -14.86
C LEU A 17 1.77 47.82 -15.18
N LEU A 18 2.71 47.14 -14.52
CA LEU A 18 4.14 47.19 -14.85
C LEU A 18 4.45 46.50 -16.18
N ALA A 19 3.84 45.35 -16.47
CA ALA A 19 3.96 44.67 -17.77
C ALA A 19 3.32 45.46 -18.91
N ALA A 20 2.28 46.26 -18.63
CA ALA A 20 1.73 47.23 -19.58
C ALA A 20 2.63 48.47 -19.74
N LYS A 21 3.24 48.98 -18.65
CA LYS A 21 4.19 50.10 -18.70
C LYS A 21 5.49 49.76 -19.43
N SER A 22 6.00 48.52 -19.33
CA SER A 22 7.19 48.08 -20.07
C SER A 22 6.95 47.81 -21.56
N ARG A 23 5.74 48.08 -22.06
CA ARG A 23 5.40 48.11 -23.50
C ARG A 23 4.92 49.50 -23.96
N ALA A 24 5.00 50.51 -23.10
CA ALA A 24 4.62 51.87 -23.44
C ALA A 24 5.78 52.63 -24.12
N ASP A 25 6.26 52.10 -25.25
CA ASP A 25 6.87 52.90 -26.31
C ASP A 25 6.00 52.76 -27.57
N GLU A 26 5.29 53.85 -27.87
CA GLU A 26 4.68 54.21 -29.15
C GLU A 26 4.00 53.13 -30.03
N THR A 27 2.97 52.44 -29.53
CA THR A 27 1.87 51.97 -30.40
C THR A 27 0.51 51.99 -29.69
N LYS A 28 -0.56 52.31 -30.44
CA LYS A 28 -1.94 52.04 -29.97
C LYS A 28 -2.13 50.51 -29.85
N PRO A 29 -2.85 50.00 -28.83
CA PRO A 29 -3.15 48.57 -28.74
C PRO A 29 -3.83 48.08 -30.01
N SER A 30 -3.52 46.85 -30.44
CA SER A 30 -4.14 46.28 -31.63
C SER A 30 -5.64 46.09 -31.40
N ALA A 31 -6.42 45.99 -32.49
CA ALA A 31 -7.86 45.77 -32.39
C ALA A 31 -8.18 44.50 -31.57
N ASN A 32 -7.37 43.43 -31.69
CA ASN A 32 -7.54 42.19 -30.95
C ASN A 32 -7.29 42.35 -29.44
N ASP A 33 -6.29 43.16 -29.04
CA ASP A 33 -6.00 43.42 -27.62
C ASP A 33 -7.19 44.13 -26.94
N ALA A 34 -7.77 45.11 -27.62
CA ALA A 34 -8.91 45.87 -27.11
C ALA A 34 -10.17 44.99 -26.97
N LEU A 35 -10.44 44.11 -27.93
CA LEU A 35 -11.56 43.16 -27.86
C LEU A 35 -11.36 42.11 -26.75
N THR A 36 -10.13 41.62 -26.57
CA THR A 36 -9.77 40.66 -25.51
C THR A 36 -9.96 41.27 -24.13
N ILE A 37 -9.51 42.51 -23.93
CA ILE A 37 -9.74 43.26 -22.68
C ILE A 37 -11.24 43.52 -22.44
N LYS A 38 -12.02 43.82 -23.50
CA LYS A 38 -13.48 44.01 -23.39
C LYS A 38 -14.18 42.74 -22.95
N LEU A 39 -13.82 41.58 -23.52
CA LEU A 39 -14.40 40.28 -23.15
C LEU A 39 -14.04 39.91 -21.70
N ALA A 40 -12.77 40.01 -21.32
CA ALA A 40 -12.31 39.69 -19.97
C ALA A 40 -13.05 40.51 -18.90
N LYS A 41 -13.21 41.82 -19.11
CA LYS A 41 -13.96 42.70 -18.19
C LYS A 41 -15.45 42.36 -18.12
N ALA A 42 -16.07 41.92 -19.21
CA ALA A 42 -17.49 41.54 -19.21
C ALA A 42 -17.75 40.22 -18.47
N ILE A 43 -16.80 39.28 -18.54
CA ILE A 43 -16.80 38.03 -17.77
C ILE A 43 -16.56 38.30 -16.28
N GLU A 44 -15.55 39.11 -15.96
CA GLU A 44 -15.22 39.54 -14.60
C GLU A 44 -16.43 40.21 -13.92
N ARG A 45 -17.03 41.19 -14.60
CA ARG A 45 -18.25 41.86 -14.11
C ARG A 45 -19.41 40.91 -13.87
N LEU A 46 -19.61 39.87 -14.69
CA LEU A 46 -20.66 38.88 -14.41
C LEU A 46 -20.38 38.13 -13.09
N GLY A 47 -19.11 37.76 -12.84
CA GLY A 47 -18.69 37.16 -11.58
C GLY A 47 -18.87 38.10 -10.37
N GLU A 48 -18.56 39.38 -10.52
CA GLU A 48 -18.71 40.41 -9.46
C GLU A 48 -20.15 40.60 -8.97
N GLN A 49 -21.16 40.34 -9.82
CA GLN A 49 -22.58 40.49 -9.44
C GLN A 49 -23.01 39.49 -8.37
N GLY A 50 -22.27 38.37 -8.20
CA GLY A 50 -22.47 37.41 -7.11
C GLY A 50 -23.77 36.60 -7.16
N SER A 51 -24.77 36.99 -7.96
CA SER A 51 -26.01 36.26 -8.16
C SER A 51 -26.53 36.40 -9.60
N TYR A 52 -26.97 35.29 -10.19
CA TYR A 52 -27.65 35.25 -11.49
C TYR A 52 -28.25 33.85 -11.74
N ARG A 53 -29.11 33.75 -12.75
CA ARG A 53 -29.65 32.48 -13.29
C ARG A 53 -29.14 32.25 -14.71
N TRP A 54 -29.09 30.99 -15.14
CA TRP A 54 -28.80 30.67 -16.53
C TRP A 54 -29.57 29.45 -17.05
N THR A 55 -29.62 29.35 -18.37
CA THR A 55 -30.11 28.19 -19.12
C THR A 55 -29.04 27.76 -20.12
N SER A 56 -28.70 26.48 -20.13
CA SER A 56 -27.81 25.85 -21.11
C SER A 56 -28.60 24.90 -22.01
N GLU A 57 -28.48 25.07 -23.33
CA GLU A 57 -29.15 24.24 -24.35
C GLU A 57 -28.10 23.64 -25.30
N ALA A 58 -28.12 22.32 -25.49
CA ALA A 58 -27.19 21.62 -26.36
C ALA A 58 -27.89 20.99 -27.57
N ALA A 59 -27.49 21.40 -28.77
CA ALA A 59 -27.90 20.82 -30.04
C ALA A 59 -26.81 19.88 -30.60
N VAL A 60 -27.23 18.72 -31.09
CA VAL A 60 -26.40 17.61 -31.61
C VAL A 60 -27.12 16.92 -32.79
N PRO A 61 -26.41 16.15 -33.64
CA PRO A 61 -27.01 15.34 -34.71
C PRO A 61 -28.17 14.44 -34.24
N GLU A 62 -29.07 14.11 -35.18
CA GLU A 62 -30.30 13.39 -34.86
C GLU A 62 -30.02 11.93 -34.43
N GLU A 63 -28.99 11.33 -35.02
CA GLU A 63 -28.46 10.00 -34.72
C GLU A 63 -27.72 9.89 -33.36
N THR A 64 -27.50 11.00 -32.66
CA THR A 64 -26.82 11.02 -31.37
C THR A 64 -27.71 10.42 -30.27
N ARG A 65 -27.35 9.22 -29.79
CA ARG A 65 -28.12 8.42 -28.80
C ARG A 65 -28.33 9.11 -27.45
N PHE A 66 -27.56 10.14 -27.13
CA PHE A 66 -27.69 10.94 -25.91
C PHE A 66 -27.80 12.41 -26.28
N ARG A 67 -28.95 13.03 -26.01
CA ARG A 67 -29.20 14.45 -26.23
C ARG A 67 -29.36 15.14 -24.87
N PRO A 68 -28.35 15.86 -24.35
CA PRO A 68 -28.51 16.62 -23.12
C PRO A 68 -29.54 17.74 -23.33
N GLY A 69 -30.65 17.66 -22.58
CA GLY A 69 -31.73 18.65 -22.56
C GLY A 69 -31.48 19.78 -21.56
N PRO A 70 -32.31 20.83 -21.53
CA PRO A 70 -31.93 22.12 -20.95
C PRO A 70 -31.53 22.00 -19.48
N GLU A 71 -30.32 22.48 -19.18
CA GLU A 71 -29.83 22.57 -17.81
C GLU A 71 -30.03 23.99 -17.31
N THR A 72 -30.82 24.12 -16.25
CA THR A 72 -31.02 25.39 -15.55
C THR A 72 -30.06 25.46 -14.38
N GLY A 73 -29.52 26.66 -14.13
CA GLY A 73 -28.69 26.91 -12.97
C GLY A 73 -28.94 28.28 -12.36
N ALA A 74 -28.57 28.41 -11.10
CA ALA A 74 -28.57 29.65 -10.35
C ALA A 74 -27.41 29.67 -9.36
N THR A 75 -26.87 30.86 -9.11
CA THR A 75 -25.88 31.09 -8.05
C THR A 75 -26.25 32.33 -7.24
N VAL A 76 -25.77 32.40 -6.00
CA VAL A 76 -25.99 33.51 -5.07
C VAL A 76 -24.73 33.82 -4.26
N GLN A 77 -24.72 35.04 -3.69
CA GLN A 77 -23.61 35.58 -2.93
C GLN A 77 -23.20 34.63 -1.78
N GLY A 78 -21.96 34.15 -1.82
CA GLY A 78 -21.46 33.06 -0.97
C GLY A 78 -20.89 31.88 -1.77
N GLY A 79 -21.17 31.80 -3.08
CA GLY A 79 -20.60 30.77 -3.95
C GLY A 79 -21.41 29.48 -4.04
N VAL A 80 -22.63 29.48 -3.50
CA VAL A 80 -23.57 28.35 -3.64
C VAL A 80 -24.05 28.27 -5.09
N ILE A 81 -24.06 27.06 -5.65
CA ILE A 81 -24.56 26.78 -7.00
C ILE A 81 -25.70 25.77 -6.89
N HIS A 82 -26.85 26.05 -7.50
CA HIS A 82 -27.93 25.08 -7.70
C HIS A 82 -28.13 24.87 -9.20
N ALA A 83 -28.02 23.62 -9.65
CA ALA A 83 -28.16 23.24 -11.05
C ALA A 83 -29.11 22.04 -11.20
N THR A 84 -29.80 21.97 -12.34
CA THR A 84 -30.63 20.81 -12.73
C THR A 84 -30.11 20.22 -14.03
N LEU A 85 -29.70 18.96 -13.99
CA LEU A 85 -29.22 18.19 -15.13
C LEU A 85 -30.32 17.29 -15.68
N SER A 86 -30.40 17.15 -17.00
CA SER A 86 -31.48 16.42 -17.69
C SER A 86 -30.96 15.24 -18.52
N PHE A 87 -31.30 14.02 -18.10
CA PHE A 87 -30.91 12.75 -18.72
C PHE A 87 -32.14 12.11 -19.40
N GLY A 88 -32.56 12.65 -20.54
CA GLY A 88 -33.81 12.25 -21.20
C GLY A 88 -35.03 12.65 -20.35
N PRO A 89 -35.98 11.74 -20.02
CA PRO A 89 -37.16 12.07 -19.23
C PRO A 89 -36.89 12.18 -17.71
N ARG A 90 -35.63 12.07 -17.27
CA ARG A 90 -35.23 12.13 -15.85
C ARG A 90 -34.37 13.36 -15.59
N SER A 91 -34.60 14.05 -14.47
CA SER A 91 -33.75 15.14 -14.01
C SER A 91 -33.07 14.82 -12.67
N THR A 92 -31.92 15.45 -12.44
CA THR A 92 -31.13 15.39 -11.21
C THR A 92 -30.79 16.81 -10.81
N GLN A 93 -31.11 17.20 -9.57
CA GLN A 93 -30.71 18.47 -9.00
C GLN A 93 -29.42 18.29 -8.19
N ILE A 94 -28.54 19.28 -8.28
CA ILE A 94 -27.28 19.34 -7.54
C ILE A 94 -27.15 20.71 -6.89
N VAL A 95 -26.80 20.73 -5.60
CA VAL A 95 -26.49 21.94 -4.84
C VAL A 95 -25.06 21.85 -4.36
N ILE A 96 -24.18 22.72 -4.84
CA ILE A 96 -22.77 22.82 -4.45
C ILE A 96 -22.61 23.96 -3.45
N ASP A 97 -21.89 23.71 -2.36
CA ASP A 97 -21.52 24.68 -1.35
C ASP A 97 -20.09 24.36 -0.87
N GLY A 98 -19.13 25.20 -1.28
CA GLY A 98 -17.70 25.01 -0.97
C GLY A 98 -17.13 23.70 -1.52
N ASP A 99 -16.64 22.85 -0.62
CA ASP A 99 -16.03 21.55 -0.91
C ASP A 99 -17.04 20.38 -0.94
N LYS A 100 -18.34 20.67 -0.80
CA LYS A 100 -19.42 19.68 -0.77
C LYS A 100 -20.44 19.91 -1.86
N ALA A 101 -21.16 18.84 -2.19
CA ALA A 101 -22.45 18.96 -2.87
C ALA A 101 -23.50 18.05 -2.24
N ALA A 102 -24.76 18.45 -2.37
CA ALA A 102 -25.91 17.59 -2.19
C ALA A 102 -26.49 17.24 -3.58
N VAL A 103 -26.70 15.95 -3.84
CA VAL A 103 -27.18 15.43 -5.13
C VAL A 103 -28.51 14.72 -4.91
N SER A 104 -29.51 15.02 -5.75
CA SER A 104 -30.82 14.35 -5.69
C SER A 104 -30.86 13.12 -6.60
N ASN A 105 -31.17 11.96 -6.03
CA ASN A 105 -31.41 10.74 -6.79
C ASN A 105 -32.84 10.72 -7.38
N HIS A 106 -33.09 9.79 -8.31
CA HIS A 106 -34.38 9.71 -9.06
C HIS A 106 -35.63 9.50 -8.17
N ASP A 107 -35.45 9.10 -6.91
CA ASP A 107 -36.53 8.96 -5.91
C ASP A 107 -36.80 10.26 -5.13
N GLY A 108 -36.15 11.38 -5.46
CA GLY A 108 -36.24 12.65 -4.72
C GLY A 108 -35.44 12.68 -3.40
N ARG A 109 -34.71 11.61 -3.07
CA ARG A 109 -33.80 11.54 -1.92
C ARG A 109 -32.48 12.28 -2.20
N TRP A 110 -31.90 12.88 -1.17
CA TRP A 110 -30.67 13.68 -1.26
C TRP A 110 -29.49 13.01 -0.53
N GLU A 111 -28.35 12.97 -1.20
CA GLU A 111 -27.09 12.39 -0.72
C GLU A 111 -25.99 13.46 -0.68
N THR A 112 -25.10 13.37 0.32
CA THR A 112 -23.98 14.30 0.54
C THR A 112 -22.73 13.73 -0.11
N VAL A 113 -22.09 14.48 -1.01
CA VAL A 113 -20.83 14.08 -1.64
C VAL A 113 -19.73 15.11 -1.40
N SER A 114 -18.50 14.62 -1.25
CA SER A 114 -17.29 15.44 -1.17
C SER A 114 -16.76 15.73 -2.57
N LEU A 115 -16.49 17.01 -2.87
CA LEU A 115 -15.88 17.41 -4.13
C LEU A 115 -14.36 17.22 -4.14
N SER A 116 -13.70 17.08 -2.98
CA SER A 116 -12.28 16.68 -2.92
C SER A 116 -12.03 15.22 -3.28
N ASP A 117 -13.07 14.37 -3.27
CA ASP A 117 -12.88 12.92 -3.21
C ASP A 117 -12.86 12.26 -4.60
N GLN A 118 -11.79 11.53 -4.87
CA GLN A 118 -11.49 10.84 -6.13
C GLN A 118 -11.91 9.35 -6.09
N GLY A 119 -13.01 9.03 -5.39
CA GLY A 119 -13.51 7.67 -5.26
C GLY A 119 -14.02 7.08 -6.59
N TYR A 120 -13.93 5.76 -6.74
CA TYR A 120 -14.64 5.00 -7.78
C TYR A 120 -15.91 4.38 -7.17
N GLY A 121 -17.05 4.53 -7.84
CA GLY A 121 -18.37 4.10 -7.35
C GLY A 121 -19.49 5.07 -7.76
N SER A 122 -20.73 4.85 -7.28
CA SER A 122 -21.87 5.75 -7.52
C SER A 122 -21.67 7.13 -6.91
N GLU A 123 -21.13 7.21 -5.69
CA GLU A 123 -20.73 8.47 -5.04
C GLU A 123 -19.62 9.19 -5.83
N GLY A 124 -18.66 8.42 -6.37
CA GLY A 124 -17.60 8.94 -7.24
C GLY A 124 -18.13 9.53 -8.55
N PHE A 125 -19.17 8.92 -9.12
CA PHE A 125 -19.88 9.44 -10.29
C PHE A 125 -20.67 10.71 -9.96
N ALA A 126 -21.44 10.72 -8.87
CA ALA A 126 -22.17 11.91 -8.41
C ALA A 126 -21.23 13.09 -8.09
N ALA A 127 -20.12 12.84 -7.39
CA ALA A 127 -19.07 13.82 -7.16
C ALA A 127 -18.37 14.26 -8.46
N SER A 128 -18.21 13.36 -9.44
CA SER A 128 -17.65 13.70 -10.76
C SER A 128 -18.58 14.58 -11.59
N ILE A 129 -19.90 14.39 -11.50
CA ILE A 129 -20.88 15.29 -12.13
C ILE A 129 -20.85 16.64 -11.44
N ALA A 130 -20.94 16.67 -10.10
CA ALA A 130 -20.96 17.91 -9.33
C ALA A 130 -19.68 18.76 -9.54
N ARG A 131 -18.51 18.13 -9.68
CA ARG A 131 -17.26 18.81 -10.06
C ARG A 131 -17.24 19.39 -11.48
N GLY A 132 -18.11 18.94 -12.38
CA GLY A 132 -18.19 19.40 -13.77
C GLY A 132 -19.20 20.53 -13.99
N ILE A 133 -19.77 21.09 -12.92
CA ILE A 133 -20.76 22.16 -12.98
C ILE A 133 -20.07 23.48 -12.62
N ASP A 134 -19.71 24.22 -13.65
CA ASP A 134 -19.21 25.58 -13.54
C ASP A 134 -20.34 26.62 -13.65
N THR A 135 -20.10 27.81 -13.10
CA THR A 135 -20.95 28.96 -13.40
C THR A 135 -20.59 29.55 -14.78
N PRO A 136 -21.54 30.13 -15.52
CA PRO A 136 -21.29 30.82 -16.79
C PRO A 136 -20.09 31.78 -16.80
N ALA A 137 -19.79 32.48 -15.70
CA ALA A 137 -18.61 33.34 -15.60
C ALA A 137 -17.29 32.55 -15.52
N ALA A 138 -17.30 31.38 -14.85
CA ALA A 138 -16.13 30.50 -14.76
C ALA A 138 -15.86 29.79 -16.10
N GLU A 139 -16.89 29.18 -16.70
CA GLU A 139 -16.76 28.49 -18.00
C GLU A 139 -16.33 29.46 -19.11
N ALA A 140 -16.96 30.64 -19.20
CA ALA A 140 -16.58 31.65 -20.19
C ALA A 140 -15.15 32.17 -20.01
N LYS A 141 -14.63 32.19 -18.78
CA LYS A 141 -13.24 32.58 -18.48
C LYS A 141 -12.22 31.56 -18.98
N GLU A 142 -12.51 30.26 -18.84
CA GLU A 142 -11.69 29.19 -19.43
C GLU A 142 -11.72 29.27 -20.97
N LEU A 143 -12.93 29.35 -21.54
CA LEU A 143 -13.13 29.41 -22.99
C LEU A 143 -12.48 30.64 -23.63
N ALA A 144 -12.47 31.80 -22.95
CA ALA A 144 -11.80 33.01 -23.41
C ALA A 144 -10.26 32.94 -23.33
N ALA A 145 -9.71 32.14 -22.40
CA ALA A 145 -8.27 32.01 -22.21
C ALA A 145 -7.56 31.14 -23.29
N GLU A 146 -8.31 30.30 -24.01
CA GLU A 146 -7.79 29.38 -25.03
C GLU A 146 -8.19 29.73 -26.47
N LEU A 147 -8.59 30.99 -26.72
CA LEU A 147 -8.89 31.48 -28.06
C LEU A 147 -7.60 31.71 -28.88
N ILE A 148 -7.60 31.25 -30.12
CA ILE A 148 -6.57 31.55 -31.13
C ILE A 148 -6.77 32.97 -31.70
N SER A 149 -8.02 33.36 -31.94
CA SER A 149 -8.39 34.69 -32.40
C SER A 149 -9.70 35.16 -31.76
N LEU A 150 -9.90 36.46 -31.69
CA LEU A 150 -11.13 37.11 -31.23
C LEU A 150 -11.40 38.36 -32.07
N GLU A 151 -12.56 38.37 -32.73
CA GLU A 151 -12.95 39.38 -33.72
C GLU A 151 -14.33 39.97 -33.39
N ALA A 152 -14.65 41.14 -33.95
CA ALA A 152 -15.98 41.73 -33.83
C ALA A 152 -16.90 41.18 -34.92
N GLY A 153 -18.00 40.52 -34.55
CA GLY A 153 -18.92 39.87 -35.49
C GLY A 153 -20.37 40.31 -35.29
N GLY A 154 -20.67 41.55 -35.63
CA GLY A 154 -21.99 42.16 -35.47
C GLY A 154 -22.24 42.60 -34.03
N ASP A 155 -23.29 42.04 -33.42
CA ASP A 155 -23.69 42.26 -32.03
C ASP A 155 -22.89 41.44 -31.00
N ALA A 156 -22.04 40.52 -31.47
CA ALA A 156 -21.24 39.61 -30.65
C ALA A 156 -19.74 39.72 -30.93
N LEU A 157 -18.93 39.27 -29.96
CA LEU A 157 -17.52 38.95 -30.18
C LEU A 157 -17.41 37.48 -30.63
N VAL A 158 -16.63 37.21 -31.67
CA VAL A 158 -16.49 35.88 -32.27
C VAL A 158 -15.07 35.38 -32.06
N GLY A 159 -14.91 34.27 -31.35
CA GLY A 159 -13.64 33.65 -31.04
C GLY A 159 -13.44 32.32 -31.78
N THR A 160 -12.20 32.03 -32.18
CA THR A 160 -11.79 30.72 -32.71
C THR A 160 -11.10 29.92 -31.61
N LEU A 161 -11.55 28.69 -31.35
CA LEU A 161 -10.95 27.82 -30.34
C LEU A 161 -9.70 27.10 -30.87
N SER A 162 -8.83 26.69 -29.94
CA SER A 162 -7.76 25.74 -30.26
C SER A 162 -8.32 24.38 -30.71
N VAL A 163 -7.59 23.70 -31.60
CA VAL A 163 -7.96 22.37 -32.13
C VAL A 163 -8.18 21.36 -30.99
N ASN A 164 -7.33 21.40 -29.97
CA ASN A 164 -7.44 20.52 -28.79
C ASN A 164 -8.65 20.84 -27.92
N ASN A 165 -8.97 22.13 -27.71
CA ASN A 165 -10.15 22.53 -26.94
C ASN A 165 -11.45 22.12 -27.66
N ALA A 166 -11.53 22.36 -28.98
CA ALA A 166 -12.64 21.91 -29.81
C ALA A 166 -12.79 20.38 -29.80
N LYS A 167 -11.68 19.64 -29.87
CA LYS A 167 -11.64 18.16 -29.82
C LYS A 167 -12.11 17.59 -28.48
N ASN A 168 -11.76 18.23 -27.36
CA ASN A 168 -12.18 17.80 -26.02
C ASN A 168 -13.69 18.03 -25.75
N ARG A 169 -14.34 18.90 -26.53
CA ARG A 169 -15.76 19.28 -26.37
C ARG A 169 -16.69 18.64 -27.42
N LEU A 170 -16.14 17.86 -28.36
CA LEU A 170 -16.88 17.03 -29.33
C LEU A 170 -17.24 15.66 -28.72
N ASP A 171 -18.15 14.91 -29.36
CA ASP A 171 -18.68 13.62 -28.89
C ASP A 171 -17.61 12.60 -28.47
N THR A 172 -17.93 11.80 -27.45
CA THR A 172 -17.02 10.75 -26.94
C THR A 172 -16.84 9.63 -27.98
N PRO A 173 -15.63 9.43 -28.54
CA PRO A 173 -15.40 8.39 -29.55
C PRO A 173 -15.42 6.99 -28.91
N ARG A 174 -15.95 6.01 -29.67
CA ARG A 174 -16.04 4.60 -29.25
C ARG A 174 -14.65 4.00 -29.09
N ARG A 175 -14.56 2.85 -28.39
CA ARG A 175 -13.28 2.15 -28.16
C ARG A 175 -12.64 1.71 -29.48
N GLY A 176 -11.66 2.47 -29.97
CA GLY A 176 -10.95 2.25 -31.24
C GLY A 176 -11.01 3.44 -32.19
N GLU A 177 -12.01 4.32 -32.04
CA GLU A 177 -12.19 5.51 -32.89
C GLU A 177 -11.26 6.66 -32.46
N SER A 178 -10.90 7.50 -33.43
CA SER A 178 -10.16 8.75 -33.29
C SER A 178 -11.03 9.94 -33.67
N VAL A 179 -10.63 11.14 -33.21
CA VAL A 179 -11.28 12.41 -33.58
C VAL A 179 -10.28 13.26 -34.36
N ARG A 180 -10.66 13.70 -35.56
CA ARG A 180 -9.81 14.42 -36.52
C ARG A 180 -10.56 15.65 -37.06
N ASP A 181 -9.84 16.52 -37.76
CA ASP A 181 -10.40 17.68 -38.49
C ASP A 181 -11.23 18.66 -37.64
N THR A 182 -10.92 18.77 -36.35
CA THR A 182 -11.77 19.49 -35.38
C THR A 182 -11.64 21.00 -35.48
N LYS A 183 -12.79 21.67 -35.55
CA LYS A 183 -12.92 23.13 -35.54
C LYS A 183 -13.85 23.55 -34.42
N GLY A 184 -13.60 24.72 -33.83
CA GLY A 184 -14.45 25.29 -32.80
C GLY A 184 -14.55 26.80 -32.94
N THR A 185 -15.76 27.33 -32.84
CA THR A 185 -16.04 28.76 -32.76
C THR A 185 -16.91 29.05 -31.54
N ILE A 186 -16.77 30.24 -30.98
CA ILE A 186 -17.61 30.72 -29.89
C ILE A 186 -18.04 32.15 -30.15
N ARG A 187 -19.27 32.49 -29.78
CA ARG A 187 -19.82 33.85 -29.88
C ARG A 187 -20.18 34.33 -28.47
N PHE A 188 -19.79 35.53 -28.08
CA PHE A 188 -20.10 36.15 -26.79
C PHE A 188 -20.90 37.45 -26.99
N TRP A 189 -22.04 37.57 -26.32
CA TRP A 189 -22.86 38.78 -26.30
C TRP A 189 -22.68 39.54 -24.99
N ILE A 190 -22.42 40.84 -25.10
CA ILE A 190 -22.14 41.72 -23.97
C ILE A 190 -23.17 42.86 -23.99
N ILE A 191 -24.01 42.92 -22.97
CA ILE A 191 -25.02 43.98 -22.78
C ILE A 191 -24.64 44.77 -21.53
N ASP A 192 -24.66 46.10 -21.60
CA ASP A 192 -24.24 47.03 -20.53
C ASP A 192 -22.86 46.74 -19.91
N GLY A 193 -22.00 46.08 -20.70
CA GLY A 193 -20.65 45.68 -20.29
C GLY A 193 -20.59 44.43 -19.40
N VAL A 194 -21.63 43.60 -19.37
CA VAL A 194 -21.68 42.30 -18.69
C VAL A 194 -21.93 41.20 -19.74
N LEU A 195 -21.32 40.02 -19.58
CA LEU A 195 -21.61 38.86 -20.42
C LEU A 195 -23.04 38.36 -20.14
N THR A 196 -23.90 38.33 -21.15
CA THR A 196 -25.30 37.88 -21.01
C THR A 196 -25.64 36.61 -21.79
N LYS A 197 -24.85 36.26 -22.81
CA LYS A 197 -25.02 35.02 -23.59
C LYS A 197 -23.72 34.59 -24.24
N TYR A 198 -23.52 33.28 -24.38
CA TYR A 198 -22.55 32.73 -25.35
C TYR A 198 -23.10 31.51 -26.10
N VAL A 199 -22.57 31.30 -27.31
CA VAL A 199 -22.87 30.15 -28.16
C VAL A 199 -21.56 29.53 -28.59
N LEU A 200 -21.26 28.36 -28.06
CA LEU A 200 -20.14 27.51 -28.45
C LEU A 200 -20.58 26.56 -29.56
N ARG A 201 -19.80 26.40 -30.63
CA ARG A 201 -20.01 25.40 -31.67
C ARG A 201 -18.70 24.67 -31.97
N VAL A 202 -18.74 23.34 -31.97
CA VAL A 202 -17.62 22.46 -32.34
C VAL A 202 -18.07 21.45 -33.38
N GLU A 203 -17.18 21.10 -34.30
CA GLU A 203 -17.42 20.12 -35.37
C GLU A 203 -16.12 19.37 -35.71
N GLY A 204 -16.23 18.13 -36.20
CA GLY A 204 -15.09 17.31 -36.60
C GLY A 204 -15.47 15.91 -37.08
N THR A 205 -14.47 15.15 -37.51
CA THR A 205 -14.63 13.77 -38.02
C THR A 205 -14.35 12.77 -36.90
N VAL A 206 -15.25 11.82 -36.67
CA VAL A 206 -15.10 10.74 -35.68
C VAL A 206 -15.09 9.39 -36.38
N GLY A 207 -14.08 8.55 -36.10
CA GLY A 207 -13.98 7.24 -36.72
C GLY A 207 -12.62 6.55 -36.60
N ASP A 208 -12.58 5.29 -37.04
CA ASP A 208 -11.34 4.62 -37.42
C ASP A 208 -11.01 4.91 -38.90
N ASP A 209 -10.01 4.22 -39.46
CA ASP A 209 -9.60 4.47 -40.84
C ASP A 209 -10.55 3.86 -41.90
N ASP A 210 -11.41 2.90 -41.51
CA ASP A 210 -12.38 2.23 -42.40
C ASP A 210 -13.80 2.83 -42.28
N ARG A 211 -14.15 3.49 -41.16
CA ARG A 211 -15.49 4.02 -40.88
C ARG A 211 -15.43 5.40 -40.22
N ARG A 212 -15.69 6.44 -41.02
CA ARG A 212 -15.73 7.85 -40.58
C ARG A 212 -17.13 8.43 -40.65
N ARG A 213 -17.48 9.29 -39.68
CA ARG A 213 -18.70 10.11 -39.67
C ARG A 213 -18.36 11.54 -39.26
N THR A 214 -19.10 12.52 -39.78
CA THR A 214 -19.07 13.89 -39.26
C THR A 214 -19.86 13.95 -37.96
N SER A 215 -19.38 14.73 -36.99
CA SER A 215 -20.05 15.02 -35.72
C SER A 215 -19.97 16.52 -35.45
N TRP A 216 -20.99 17.08 -34.81
CA TRP A 216 -20.97 18.46 -34.35
C TRP A 216 -21.75 18.60 -33.04
N ARG A 217 -21.49 19.68 -32.30
CA ARG A 217 -22.26 20.08 -31.12
C ARG A 217 -22.31 21.60 -31.04
N GLN A 218 -23.47 22.15 -30.76
CA GLN A 218 -23.64 23.56 -30.40
C GLN A 218 -24.20 23.65 -28.98
N THR A 219 -23.62 24.49 -28.13
CA THR A 219 -24.10 24.74 -26.76
C THR A 219 -24.36 26.23 -26.60
N THR A 220 -25.60 26.60 -26.27
CA THR A 220 -26.06 27.96 -26.05
C THR A 220 -26.27 28.18 -24.56
N VAL A 221 -25.62 29.18 -23.97
CA VAL A 221 -25.82 29.58 -22.57
C VAL A 221 -26.36 31.01 -22.53
N GLU A 222 -27.52 31.20 -21.89
CA GLU A 222 -28.10 32.53 -21.64
C GLU A 222 -28.14 32.82 -20.14
N VAL A 223 -27.79 34.05 -19.74
CA VAL A 223 -27.72 34.49 -18.34
C VAL A 223 -28.74 35.60 -18.09
N LYS A 224 -29.51 35.47 -17.00
CA LYS A 224 -30.64 36.34 -16.61
C LYS A 224 -30.62 36.60 -15.10
N ASP A 225 -31.46 37.52 -14.62
CA ASP A 225 -31.59 37.90 -13.20
C ASP A 225 -30.26 38.33 -12.53
N ILE A 226 -29.39 38.96 -13.31
CA ILE A 226 -28.05 39.39 -12.89
C ILE A 226 -28.14 40.40 -11.74
N GLY A 227 -27.50 40.10 -10.62
CA GLY A 227 -27.54 40.88 -9.37
C GLY A 227 -28.86 40.76 -8.58
N ALA A 228 -29.85 40.03 -9.09
CA ALA A 228 -31.20 39.94 -8.53
C ALA A 228 -31.68 38.51 -8.21
N ALA A 229 -30.92 37.49 -8.63
CA ALA A 229 -31.30 36.09 -8.43
C ALA A 229 -31.36 35.71 -6.95
N LYS A 230 -32.41 34.97 -6.59
CA LYS A 230 -32.57 34.30 -5.29
C LYS A 230 -32.57 32.79 -5.49
N LEU A 231 -31.93 32.06 -4.57
CA LEU A 231 -31.97 30.60 -4.47
C LEU A 231 -33.04 30.21 -3.45
N ASP A 232 -33.91 29.28 -3.80
CA ASP A 232 -34.78 28.58 -2.86
C ASP A 232 -34.36 27.11 -2.85
N LEU A 233 -33.68 26.69 -1.79
CA LEU A 233 -33.01 25.39 -1.73
C LEU A 233 -33.97 24.30 -1.25
N PRO A 234 -34.09 23.16 -1.97
CA PRO A 234 -34.85 22.03 -1.50
C PRO A 234 -34.43 21.62 -0.08
N ARG A 235 -35.42 21.43 0.81
CA ARG A 235 -35.16 21.09 2.22
C ARG A 235 -34.21 19.90 2.39
N GLY A 236 -34.37 18.85 1.58
CA GLY A 236 -33.49 17.67 1.58
C GLY A 236 -32.03 17.98 1.19
N ALA A 237 -31.80 18.94 0.29
CA ALA A 237 -30.45 19.40 -0.04
C ALA A 237 -29.79 20.12 1.14
N THR A 238 -30.54 21.01 1.78
CA THR A 238 -30.11 21.75 2.98
C THR A 238 -29.84 20.82 4.17
N GLU A 239 -30.61 19.75 4.32
CA GLU A 239 -30.37 18.72 5.33
C GLU A 239 -29.16 17.83 4.98
N ALA A 240 -28.94 17.52 3.70
CA ALA A 240 -27.77 16.76 3.25
C ALA A 240 -26.44 17.54 3.43
N LEU A 241 -26.37 18.82 3.06
CA LEU A 241 -25.15 19.63 3.22
C LEU A 241 -24.69 19.77 4.69
N LYS A 242 -25.62 19.65 5.65
CA LYS A 242 -25.35 19.65 7.09
C LYS A 242 -24.80 18.34 7.64
N ARG A 243 -24.85 17.23 6.88
CA ARG A 243 -24.33 15.93 7.34
C ARG A 243 -22.79 15.92 7.30
N PRO A 244 -22.13 15.25 8.27
CA PRO A 244 -20.69 15.05 8.23
C PRO A 244 -20.32 14.11 7.07
N LEU A 245 -19.15 14.32 6.47
CA LEU A 245 -18.62 13.45 5.42
C LEU A 245 -18.21 12.09 6.01
N PRO A 246 -18.45 10.96 5.31
CA PRO A 246 -18.03 9.64 5.78
C PRO A 246 -16.50 9.55 5.84
N LYS A 247 -15.95 9.13 6.97
CA LYS A 247 -14.51 8.90 7.13
C LYS A 247 -14.09 7.65 6.35
N ARG A 248 -13.07 7.78 5.49
CA ARG A 248 -12.45 6.65 4.78
C ARG A 248 -11.23 6.16 5.56
N ALA A 249 -11.11 4.84 5.73
CA ALA A 249 -9.92 4.21 6.32
C ALA A 249 -8.65 4.56 5.51
N PRO A 250 -7.48 4.68 6.17
CA PRO A 250 -6.21 4.95 5.51
C PRO A 250 -5.81 3.77 4.61
N ARG A 251 -4.95 4.05 3.61
CA ARG A 251 -4.39 2.98 2.79
C ARG A 251 -3.35 2.22 3.61
N LEU A 252 -3.53 0.90 3.71
CA LEU A 252 -2.60 -0.04 4.34
C LEU A 252 -1.27 -0.06 3.55
N SER A 253 -0.15 -0.23 4.25
CA SER A 253 1.16 -0.54 3.63
C SER A 253 1.17 -1.96 3.05
N ASP A 254 2.08 -2.28 2.13
CA ASP A 254 2.16 -3.62 1.51
C ASP A 254 2.32 -4.75 2.56
N ALA A 255 2.97 -4.47 3.69
CA ALA A 255 3.08 -5.40 4.83
C ALA A 255 1.75 -5.56 5.59
N GLN A 256 0.97 -4.49 5.76
CA GLN A 256 -0.38 -4.55 6.36
C GLN A 256 -1.39 -5.18 5.38
N GLU A 257 -1.28 -4.90 4.07
CA GLU A 257 -2.04 -5.56 3.01
C GLU A 257 -1.77 -7.09 3.03
N ALA A 258 -0.51 -7.51 3.11
CA ALA A 258 -0.13 -8.91 3.20
C ALA A 258 -0.56 -9.57 4.53
N ALA A 259 -0.43 -8.87 5.66
CA ALA A 259 -0.87 -9.35 6.96
C ALA A 259 -2.41 -9.52 7.02
N LEU A 260 -3.15 -8.55 6.47
CA LEU A 260 -4.61 -8.63 6.38
C LEU A 260 -5.04 -9.76 5.45
N LEU A 261 -4.44 -9.92 4.28
CA LEU A 261 -4.76 -11.05 3.40
C LEU A 261 -4.38 -12.40 3.99
N LYS A 262 -3.32 -12.48 4.81
CA LYS A 262 -2.96 -13.72 5.53
C LYS A 262 -3.94 -14.04 6.66
N LEU A 263 -4.41 -13.02 7.38
CA LEU A 263 -5.45 -13.16 8.40
C LEU A 263 -6.78 -13.57 7.77
N ARG A 264 -7.16 -12.94 6.66
CA ARG A 264 -8.50 -13.01 6.08
C ARG A 264 -8.67 -14.06 4.98
N GLY A 265 -7.62 -14.49 4.31
CA GLY A 265 -7.73 -15.19 3.02
C GLY A 265 -6.81 -16.40 2.85
N LYS A 266 -7.30 -17.38 2.08
CA LYS A 266 -6.58 -18.53 1.55
C LYS A 266 -6.24 -18.27 0.08
N ARG A 267 -5.15 -17.53 -0.15
CA ARG A 267 -4.77 -17.00 -1.47
C ARG A 267 -4.39 -18.07 -2.50
N ASP A 268 -4.10 -19.27 -2.05
CA ASP A 268 -3.87 -20.48 -2.84
C ASP A 268 -5.15 -21.04 -3.47
N VAL A 269 -6.32 -20.80 -2.86
CA VAL A 269 -7.59 -21.40 -3.27
C VAL A 269 -8.44 -20.43 -4.08
N GLY A 270 -8.45 -20.59 -5.41
CA GLY A 270 -9.32 -19.84 -6.31
C GLY A 270 -10.74 -20.41 -6.37
N VAL A 271 -11.71 -19.70 -5.78
CA VAL A 271 -13.11 -20.15 -5.60
C VAL A 271 -14.09 -18.98 -5.79
N HIS A 272 -15.33 -19.29 -6.16
CA HIS A 272 -16.48 -18.38 -6.08
C HIS A 272 -17.65 -19.18 -5.51
N ASP A 273 -18.46 -18.55 -4.65
CA ASP A 273 -19.61 -19.16 -3.94
C ASP A 273 -19.29 -20.54 -3.32
N PRO A 274 -18.40 -20.60 -2.30
CA PRO A 274 -18.13 -21.84 -1.59
C PRO A 274 -19.34 -22.25 -0.74
N SER A 275 -19.69 -23.54 -0.78
CA SER A 275 -20.75 -24.16 0.02
C SER A 275 -20.46 -24.13 1.53
N SER A 276 -21.41 -24.59 2.33
CA SER A 276 -21.13 -25.14 3.66
C SER A 276 -20.01 -26.17 3.60
N ILE A 277 -19.21 -26.24 4.67
CA ILE A 277 -18.17 -27.26 4.84
C ILE A 277 -18.80 -28.47 5.52
N VAL A 278 -18.51 -29.68 5.02
CA VAL A 278 -18.90 -30.95 5.63
C VAL A 278 -17.67 -31.83 5.87
N LYS A 279 -17.78 -32.83 6.76
CA LYS A 279 -16.73 -33.84 6.96
C LYS A 279 -17.12 -35.15 6.28
N CYS A 280 -16.15 -35.82 5.68
CA CYS A 280 -16.25 -37.21 5.21
C CYS A 280 -14.97 -37.94 5.60
N GLY A 281 -15.06 -38.89 6.53
CA GLY A 281 -13.88 -39.50 7.15
C GLY A 281 -13.07 -38.48 7.95
N ASP A 282 -11.74 -38.44 7.72
CA ASP A 282 -10.82 -37.46 8.30
C ASP A 282 -10.66 -36.18 7.45
N GLU A 283 -11.43 -36.04 6.36
CA GLU A 283 -11.34 -34.92 5.42
C GLU A 283 -12.53 -33.95 5.55
N TYR A 284 -12.23 -32.65 5.46
CA TYR A 284 -13.17 -31.55 5.25
C TYR A 284 -13.40 -31.35 3.75
N TRP A 285 -14.64 -31.09 3.36
CA TRP A 285 -15.05 -30.93 1.96
C TRP A 285 -15.93 -29.69 1.79
N PHE A 286 -15.76 -28.98 0.67
CA PHE A 286 -16.72 -28.00 0.19
C PHE A 286 -16.82 -28.02 -1.34
N PHE A 287 -17.89 -27.41 -1.85
CA PHE A 287 -18.23 -27.32 -3.27
C PHE A 287 -18.33 -25.85 -3.68
N SER A 288 -18.28 -25.55 -4.97
CA SER A 288 -18.18 -24.18 -5.46
C SER A 288 -18.69 -24.01 -6.88
N THR A 289 -19.05 -22.75 -7.20
CA THR A 289 -19.43 -22.31 -8.55
C THR A 289 -18.37 -22.74 -9.58
N GLY A 290 -18.81 -23.38 -10.66
CA GLY A 290 -17.93 -23.81 -11.74
C GLY A 290 -18.55 -24.85 -12.65
N THR A 291 -17.81 -25.24 -13.70
CA THR A 291 -18.19 -26.36 -14.57
C THR A 291 -18.37 -27.62 -13.74
N GLY A 292 -19.52 -28.28 -13.87
CA GLY A 292 -19.84 -29.56 -13.22
C GLY A 292 -19.97 -29.51 -11.69
N VAL A 293 -20.07 -28.30 -11.09
CA VAL A 293 -19.84 -28.05 -9.65
C VAL A 293 -18.43 -28.49 -9.21
N SER A 294 -17.61 -27.51 -8.82
CA SER A 294 -16.23 -27.72 -8.41
C SER A 294 -16.14 -28.15 -6.95
N SER A 295 -15.44 -29.25 -6.62
CA SER A 295 -15.19 -29.65 -5.22
C SER A 295 -13.74 -29.41 -4.77
N TRP A 296 -13.57 -29.32 -3.46
CA TRP A 296 -12.31 -29.18 -2.75
C TRP A 296 -12.33 -30.02 -1.46
N ARG A 297 -11.16 -30.57 -1.09
CA ARG A 297 -10.96 -31.35 0.13
C ARG A 297 -9.70 -30.92 0.90
N SER A 298 -9.69 -31.11 2.21
CA SER A 298 -8.58 -30.76 3.11
C SER A 298 -8.58 -31.67 4.34
N LYS A 299 -7.41 -31.89 4.97
CA LYS A 299 -7.31 -32.58 6.28
C LYS A 299 -7.14 -31.62 7.47
N ASP A 300 -6.92 -30.33 7.20
CA ASP A 300 -6.47 -29.34 8.20
C ASP A 300 -7.21 -27.99 8.14
N LEU A 301 -8.18 -27.82 7.20
CA LEU A 301 -8.84 -26.55 6.83
C LEU A 301 -7.92 -25.44 6.31
N GLN A 302 -6.62 -25.72 6.14
CA GLN A 302 -5.62 -24.76 5.68
C GLN A 302 -5.16 -25.08 4.26
N THR A 303 -4.80 -26.33 4.00
CA THR A 303 -4.27 -26.86 2.75
C THR A 303 -5.40 -27.55 1.99
N TRP A 304 -5.77 -27.01 0.84
CA TRP A 304 -6.90 -27.52 0.04
C TRP A 304 -6.44 -28.13 -1.28
N GLN A 305 -7.00 -29.30 -1.60
CA GLN A 305 -6.79 -30.03 -2.85
C GLN A 305 -8.09 -30.06 -3.65
N ARG A 306 -8.00 -30.10 -4.99
CA ARG A 306 -9.17 -30.30 -5.85
C ARG A 306 -9.72 -31.72 -5.66
N GLY A 307 -11.02 -31.84 -5.48
CA GLY A 307 -11.73 -33.11 -5.55
C GLY A 307 -12.34 -33.35 -6.94
N PRO A 308 -13.05 -34.48 -7.14
CA PRO A 308 -13.81 -34.76 -8.36
C PRO A 308 -14.96 -33.75 -8.56
N GLN A 309 -15.29 -33.43 -9.81
CA GLN A 309 -16.50 -32.66 -10.13
C GLN A 309 -17.75 -33.51 -9.80
N VAL A 310 -18.83 -32.86 -9.38
CA VAL A 310 -20.12 -33.54 -9.11
C VAL A 310 -20.70 -34.11 -10.40
N PHE A 311 -20.63 -33.31 -11.47
CA PHE A 311 -21.21 -33.59 -12.77
C PHE A 311 -20.15 -33.52 -13.89
N PRO A 312 -19.59 -34.67 -14.31
CA PRO A 312 -18.76 -34.74 -15.51
C PRO A 312 -19.53 -34.39 -16.79
N GLU A 313 -20.83 -34.70 -16.81
CA GLU A 313 -21.76 -34.41 -17.90
C GLU A 313 -22.95 -33.58 -17.39
N ILE A 314 -23.59 -32.81 -18.28
CA ILE A 314 -24.72 -31.94 -17.93
C ILE A 314 -25.99 -32.81 -17.79
N PRO A 315 -26.73 -32.76 -16.67
CA PRO A 315 -28.00 -33.48 -16.55
C PRO A 315 -29.00 -33.03 -17.62
N ASN A 316 -29.64 -33.99 -18.31
CA ASN A 316 -30.43 -33.73 -19.53
C ASN A 316 -31.52 -32.66 -19.38
N TRP A 317 -32.18 -32.57 -18.22
CA TRP A 317 -33.26 -31.62 -17.97
C TRP A 317 -32.80 -30.14 -17.92
N VAL A 318 -31.50 -29.89 -17.70
CA VAL A 318 -30.94 -28.54 -17.47
C VAL A 318 -31.22 -27.60 -18.64
N THR A 319 -31.14 -28.10 -19.87
CA THR A 319 -31.38 -27.30 -21.08
C THR A 319 -32.84 -26.97 -21.31
N ASP A 320 -33.76 -27.77 -20.77
CA ASP A 320 -35.20 -27.55 -20.89
C ASP A 320 -35.67 -26.45 -19.93
N VAL A 321 -35.07 -26.40 -18.73
CA VAL A 321 -35.40 -25.42 -17.68
C VAL A 321 -34.67 -24.08 -17.87
N VAL A 322 -33.39 -24.09 -18.28
CA VAL A 322 -32.64 -22.86 -18.59
C VAL A 322 -31.99 -22.95 -19.98
N PRO A 323 -32.72 -22.61 -21.05
CA PRO A 323 -32.21 -22.61 -22.41
C PRO A 323 -30.98 -21.69 -22.56
N GLY A 324 -29.83 -22.31 -22.79
CA GLY A 324 -28.53 -21.62 -22.92
C GLY A 324 -27.49 -21.99 -21.86
N GLN A 325 -27.86 -22.69 -20.79
CA GLN A 325 -26.90 -23.23 -19.82
C GLN A 325 -25.98 -24.29 -20.47
N ARG A 326 -24.72 -24.36 -20.02
CA ARG A 326 -23.62 -25.18 -20.57
C ARG A 326 -22.82 -25.89 -19.46
N GLY A 327 -23.48 -26.25 -18.36
CA GLY A 327 -22.88 -27.01 -17.24
C GLY A 327 -22.06 -26.19 -16.25
N HIS A 328 -22.10 -24.86 -16.31
CA HIS A 328 -21.47 -23.98 -15.31
C HIS A 328 -22.49 -23.63 -14.24
N PHE A 329 -22.60 -24.47 -13.23
CA PHE A 329 -23.54 -24.36 -12.11
C PHE A 329 -22.98 -23.45 -11.02
N TRP A 330 -23.86 -22.77 -10.29
CA TRP A 330 -23.48 -21.74 -9.32
C TRP A 330 -23.96 -22.08 -7.91
N ALA A 331 -23.34 -21.45 -6.91
CA ALA A 331 -23.78 -21.41 -5.52
C ALA A 331 -24.29 -22.76 -5.01
N PRO A 332 -23.43 -23.80 -4.95
CA PRO A 332 -23.82 -25.05 -4.35
C PRO A 332 -23.86 -24.91 -2.83
N ASP A 333 -24.78 -25.62 -2.17
CA ASP A 333 -24.72 -25.84 -0.72
C ASP A 333 -24.89 -27.33 -0.40
N VAL A 334 -24.24 -27.79 0.68
CA VAL A 334 -24.15 -29.22 1.01
C VAL A 334 -24.44 -29.48 2.48
N ILE A 335 -25.21 -30.53 2.75
CA ILE A 335 -25.51 -31.01 4.10
C ILE A 335 -25.44 -32.54 4.16
N GLN A 336 -24.89 -33.06 5.26
CA GLN A 336 -24.99 -34.49 5.56
C GLN A 336 -26.36 -34.76 6.20
N MET A 337 -27.17 -35.61 5.58
CA MET A 337 -28.51 -35.98 6.03
C MET A 337 -28.59 -37.50 6.20
N GLY A 338 -28.25 -37.98 7.39
CA GLY A 338 -28.15 -39.41 7.69
C GLY A 338 -26.89 -40.01 7.08
N ASP A 339 -27.08 -41.03 6.25
CA ASP A 339 -26.06 -41.85 5.58
C ASP A 339 -25.61 -41.30 4.21
N ARG A 340 -25.96 -40.05 3.90
CA ARG A 340 -25.73 -39.41 2.58
C ARG A 340 -25.50 -37.91 2.66
N TYR A 341 -24.86 -37.37 1.64
CA TYR A 341 -24.63 -35.94 1.44
C TYR A 341 -25.57 -35.42 0.36
N LEU A 342 -26.38 -34.42 0.69
CA LEU A 342 -27.28 -33.72 -0.23
C LEU A 342 -26.60 -32.44 -0.69
N LEU A 343 -26.43 -32.27 -1.99
CA LEU A 343 -25.86 -31.08 -2.61
C LEU A 343 -26.92 -30.38 -3.46
N TYR A 344 -27.26 -29.17 -3.06
CA TYR A 344 -28.12 -28.27 -3.82
C TYR A 344 -27.26 -27.40 -4.73
N TYR A 345 -27.76 -27.02 -5.90
CA TYR A 345 -27.00 -26.20 -6.85
C TYR A 345 -27.91 -25.35 -7.74
N SER A 346 -27.38 -24.20 -8.19
CA SER A 346 -28.13 -23.23 -9.00
C SER A 346 -27.88 -23.41 -10.50
N VAL A 347 -28.96 -23.37 -11.27
CA VAL A 347 -29.01 -23.42 -12.73
C VAL A 347 -29.63 -22.11 -13.22
N SER A 348 -28.84 -21.25 -13.86
CA SER A 348 -29.27 -19.89 -14.21
C SER A 348 -28.50 -19.30 -15.42
N SER A 349 -28.77 -18.03 -15.75
CA SER A 349 -28.08 -17.23 -16.77
C SER A 349 -28.00 -15.77 -16.30
N PHE A 350 -26.80 -15.18 -16.37
CA PHE A 350 -26.48 -13.97 -15.58
C PHE A 350 -27.41 -12.78 -15.89
N GLY A 351 -27.96 -12.17 -14.84
CA GLY A 351 -28.91 -11.05 -14.96
C GLY A 351 -30.34 -11.43 -15.34
N LYS A 352 -30.74 -12.70 -15.20
CA LYS A 352 -32.11 -13.21 -15.40
C LYS A 352 -32.57 -14.03 -14.19
N ASN A 353 -33.90 -14.11 -14.02
CA ASN A 353 -34.58 -14.96 -13.02
C ASN A 353 -35.22 -16.23 -13.62
N THR A 354 -35.09 -16.51 -14.92
CA THR A 354 -35.36 -17.85 -15.45
C THR A 354 -34.29 -18.80 -14.91
N SER A 355 -34.58 -19.50 -13.83
CA SER A 355 -33.57 -20.17 -12.99
C SER A 355 -34.19 -21.29 -12.16
N ALA A 356 -33.38 -22.24 -11.73
CA ALA A 356 -33.81 -23.30 -10.83
C ALA A 356 -32.71 -23.71 -9.85
N ILE A 357 -33.12 -24.11 -8.66
CA ILE A 357 -32.29 -24.85 -7.70
C ILE A 357 -32.62 -26.33 -7.89
N ALA A 358 -31.58 -27.16 -7.99
CA ALA A 358 -31.69 -28.61 -8.09
C ALA A 358 -30.94 -29.31 -6.96
N LEU A 359 -31.11 -30.63 -6.88
CA LEU A 359 -30.54 -31.50 -5.83
C LEU A 359 -29.82 -32.69 -6.47
N ALA A 360 -28.61 -32.98 -5.99
CA ALA A 360 -27.94 -34.27 -6.14
C ALA A 360 -27.64 -34.88 -4.76
N TRP A 361 -27.46 -36.20 -4.67
CA TRP A 361 -26.88 -36.80 -3.47
C TRP A 361 -25.91 -37.94 -3.77
N THR A 362 -25.04 -38.24 -2.81
CA THR A 362 -24.10 -39.38 -2.81
C THR A 362 -24.01 -39.96 -1.39
N PRO A 363 -23.81 -41.29 -1.21
CA PRO A 363 -23.56 -41.89 0.11
C PRO A 363 -22.29 -41.34 0.78
N THR A 364 -21.26 -41.08 -0.03
CA THR A 364 -19.88 -40.82 0.41
C THR A 364 -19.22 -39.77 -0.49
N LEU A 365 -18.29 -38.99 0.08
CA LEU A 365 -17.48 -38.03 -0.69
C LEU A 365 -16.10 -38.59 -1.07
N ASN A 366 -15.72 -39.75 -0.52
CA ASN A 366 -14.43 -40.37 -0.81
C ASN A 366 -14.47 -41.06 -2.20
N PRO A 367 -13.71 -40.63 -3.21
CA PRO A 367 -13.71 -41.25 -4.54
C PRO A 367 -13.09 -42.65 -4.59
N GLU A 368 -12.46 -43.12 -3.50
CA GLU A 368 -11.91 -44.48 -3.37
C GLU A 368 -12.94 -45.49 -2.81
N ASP A 369 -14.09 -45.00 -2.37
CA ASP A 369 -15.19 -45.81 -1.83
C ASP A 369 -16.07 -46.36 -2.99
N PRO A 370 -16.36 -47.67 -3.05
CA PRO A 370 -17.21 -48.25 -4.10
C PRO A 370 -18.62 -47.64 -4.21
N GLU A 371 -19.15 -47.07 -3.12
CA GLU A 371 -20.46 -46.40 -3.09
C GLU A 371 -20.38 -44.93 -3.52
N PHE A 372 -19.21 -44.44 -3.97
CA PHE A 372 -19.06 -43.07 -4.48
C PHE A 372 -19.77 -42.89 -5.82
N GLY A 373 -20.79 -42.02 -5.84
CA GLY A 373 -21.46 -41.63 -7.06
C GLY A 373 -22.56 -40.60 -6.81
N TRP A 374 -22.55 -39.52 -7.59
CA TRP A 374 -23.60 -38.50 -7.52
C TRP A 374 -24.82 -38.91 -8.34
N THR A 375 -25.96 -39.06 -7.67
CA THR A 375 -27.27 -39.22 -8.31
C THR A 375 -27.94 -37.86 -8.41
N ASP A 376 -28.35 -37.44 -9.62
CA ASP A 376 -29.17 -36.24 -9.82
C ASP A 376 -30.65 -36.52 -9.53
N HIS A 377 -31.29 -35.60 -8.81
CA HIS A 377 -32.72 -35.62 -8.51
C HIS A 377 -33.47 -34.45 -9.15
N GLY A 378 -32.82 -33.61 -9.94
CA GLY A 378 -33.43 -32.50 -10.66
C GLY A 378 -33.97 -31.38 -9.77
N VAL A 379 -34.94 -30.62 -10.30
CA VAL A 379 -35.45 -29.37 -9.72
C VAL A 379 -36.04 -29.54 -8.31
N VAL A 380 -35.78 -28.56 -7.44
CA VAL A 380 -36.33 -28.38 -6.08
C VAL A 380 -37.26 -27.18 -6.05
N ILE A 381 -36.87 -26.08 -6.71
CA ILE A 381 -37.67 -24.88 -6.93
C ILE A 381 -37.19 -24.17 -8.21
N GLN A 382 -38.10 -23.54 -8.94
CA GLN A 382 -37.83 -22.80 -10.17
C GLN A 382 -38.47 -21.40 -10.09
N SER A 383 -37.89 -20.44 -10.81
CA SER A 383 -38.47 -19.14 -11.13
C SER A 383 -38.44 -18.88 -12.65
N SER A 384 -39.36 -18.05 -13.11
CA SER A 384 -39.56 -17.61 -14.49
C SER A 384 -39.37 -16.09 -14.62
N SER A 385 -39.58 -15.52 -15.81
CA SER A 385 -39.56 -14.06 -15.98
C SER A 385 -40.66 -13.32 -15.20
N GLU A 386 -41.77 -14.02 -14.90
CA GLU A 386 -42.95 -13.43 -14.25
C GLU A 386 -42.85 -13.44 -12.72
N ASP A 387 -41.92 -14.20 -12.16
CA ASP A 387 -41.73 -14.31 -10.71
C ASP A 387 -40.97 -13.11 -10.14
N ASP A 388 -41.38 -12.66 -8.95
CA ASP A 388 -40.77 -11.53 -8.24
C ASP A 388 -39.51 -11.94 -7.44
N PHE A 389 -38.94 -13.11 -7.70
CA PHE A 389 -37.74 -13.63 -7.06
C PHE A 389 -36.89 -14.44 -8.05
N ASN A 390 -35.68 -14.79 -7.63
CA ASN A 390 -34.76 -15.61 -8.41
C ASN A 390 -34.45 -16.91 -7.66
N ALA A 391 -34.71 -18.06 -8.27
CA ALA A 391 -34.41 -19.39 -7.72
C ALA A 391 -32.94 -19.76 -7.94
N ILE A 392 -32.05 -19.07 -7.21
CA ILE A 392 -30.62 -19.37 -7.06
C ILE A 392 -30.19 -19.18 -5.60
N ASP A 393 -28.93 -19.48 -5.31
CA ASP A 393 -28.28 -19.35 -4.00
C ASP A 393 -28.97 -20.15 -2.87
N PRO A 394 -29.13 -21.48 -3.00
CA PRO A 394 -29.59 -22.32 -1.91
C PRO A 394 -28.64 -22.24 -0.70
N ALA A 395 -29.21 -22.18 0.49
CA ALA A 395 -28.53 -22.63 1.71
C ALA A 395 -29.52 -23.41 2.58
N VAL A 396 -29.08 -24.53 3.14
CA VAL A 396 -29.97 -25.48 3.82
C VAL A 396 -29.61 -25.71 5.28
N ILE A 397 -30.64 -25.76 6.14
CA ILE A 397 -30.50 -26.01 7.57
C ILE A 397 -31.48 -27.08 8.04
N ARG A 398 -30.97 -28.03 8.81
CA ARG A 398 -31.79 -28.87 9.70
C ARG A 398 -31.79 -28.26 11.09
N THR A 399 -32.96 -27.88 11.55
CA THR A 399 -33.18 -27.26 12.87
C THR A 399 -33.02 -28.27 14.01
N GLU A 400 -32.84 -27.78 15.24
CA GLU A 400 -32.86 -28.63 16.45
C GLU A 400 -34.21 -29.36 16.65
N SER A 401 -35.33 -28.82 16.16
CA SER A 401 -36.64 -29.48 16.11
C SER A 401 -36.72 -30.59 15.05
N GLY A 402 -35.68 -30.76 14.22
CA GLY A 402 -35.60 -31.77 13.17
C GLY A 402 -36.23 -31.35 11.83
N GLU A 403 -36.84 -30.16 11.75
CA GLU A 403 -37.38 -29.59 10.52
C GLU A 403 -36.25 -29.22 9.55
N PHE A 404 -36.48 -29.40 8.25
CA PHE A 404 -35.50 -29.11 7.20
C PHE A 404 -36.00 -27.94 6.34
N TRP A 405 -35.14 -26.96 6.09
CA TRP A 405 -35.48 -25.70 5.45
C TRP A 405 -34.39 -25.27 4.47
N MET A 406 -34.80 -24.56 3.41
CA MET A 406 -33.90 -23.89 2.47
C MET A 406 -34.22 -22.40 2.43
N SER A 407 -33.22 -21.56 2.69
CA SER A 407 -33.21 -20.18 2.23
C SER A 407 -32.64 -20.10 0.82
N LEU A 408 -33.15 -19.16 0.01
CA LEU A 408 -32.67 -18.91 -1.35
C LEU A 408 -32.92 -17.46 -1.77
N GLY A 409 -32.33 -17.02 -2.87
CA GLY A 409 -32.73 -15.78 -3.54
C GLY A 409 -31.57 -14.83 -3.86
N SER A 410 -31.76 -14.08 -4.94
CA SER A 410 -30.85 -13.03 -5.42
C SER A 410 -31.68 -11.95 -6.11
N PHE A 411 -31.49 -10.68 -5.73
CA PHE A 411 -32.20 -9.47 -6.23
C PHE A 411 -33.75 -9.58 -6.19
N TRP A 412 -34.45 -8.98 -7.15
CA TRP A 412 -35.91 -8.81 -7.23
C TRP A 412 -36.54 -8.40 -5.87
N SER A 413 -37.56 -9.10 -5.35
CA SER A 413 -38.17 -8.80 -4.05
C SER A 413 -37.40 -9.36 -2.85
N GLY A 414 -36.24 -10.00 -3.08
CA GLY A 414 -35.30 -10.44 -2.06
C GLY A 414 -35.39 -11.92 -1.71
N LEU A 415 -34.84 -12.25 -0.54
CA LEU A 415 -34.57 -13.60 -0.08
C LEU A 415 -35.85 -14.31 0.36
N LYS A 416 -35.91 -15.59 0.03
CA LYS A 416 -37.05 -16.49 0.26
C LYS A 416 -36.66 -17.65 1.17
N LEU A 417 -37.67 -18.26 1.79
CA LEU A 417 -37.57 -19.43 2.64
C LEU A 417 -38.65 -20.45 2.26
N ILE A 418 -38.24 -21.70 2.04
CA ILE A 418 -39.12 -22.85 1.79
C ILE A 418 -38.80 -23.99 2.75
N GLN A 419 -39.81 -24.81 3.06
CA GLN A 419 -39.63 -26.02 3.88
C GLN A 419 -39.36 -27.22 2.97
N LEU A 420 -38.41 -28.06 3.38
CA LEU A 420 -38.00 -29.27 2.69
C LEU A 420 -38.42 -30.51 3.48
N ASP A 421 -38.72 -31.58 2.77
CA ASP A 421 -38.90 -32.91 3.32
C ASP A 421 -37.52 -33.55 3.57
N PRO A 422 -37.19 -33.96 4.82
CA PRO A 422 -35.92 -34.63 5.13
C PRO A 422 -35.71 -35.96 4.36
N GLN A 423 -36.78 -36.63 3.94
CA GLN A 423 -36.67 -37.95 3.29
C GLN A 423 -36.30 -37.85 1.80
N SER A 424 -36.89 -36.92 1.05
CA SER A 424 -36.61 -36.69 -0.37
C SER A 424 -35.59 -35.58 -0.65
N GLY A 425 -35.37 -34.67 0.32
CA GLY A 425 -34.62 -33.43 0.13
C GLY A 425 -35.34 -32.39 -0.75
N LYS A 426 -36.59 -32.65 -1.16
CA LYS A 426 -37.43 -31.78 -1.99
C LYS A 426 -38.33 -30.88 -1.14
N ARG A 427 -38.97 -29.90 -1.77
CA ARG A 427 -40.00 -29.06 -1.15
C ARG A 427 -41.20 -29.93 -0.72
N ILE A 428 -41.72 -29.75 0.50
CA ILE A 428 -42.75 -30.64 1.07
C ILE A 428 -44.06 -30.63 0.24
N ALA A 429 -44.46 -29.46 -0.26
CA ALA A 429 -45.55 -29.32 -1.24
C ALA A 429 -45.48 -27.94 -1.93
N ASP A 430 -45.95 -27.88 -3.18
CA ASP A 430 -45.91 -26.66 -3.99
C ASP A 430 -46.91 -25.58 -3.56
N ASP A 431 -47.96 -25.97 -2.83
CA ASP A 431 -48.97 -25.08 -2.25
C ASP A 431 -48.45 -24.28 -1.03
N LYS A 432 -47.34 -24.71 -0.42
CA LYS A 432 -46.75 -24.02 0.74
C LYS A 432 -46.10 -22.72 0.31
N PRO A 433 -46.31 -21.60 1.05
CA PRO A 433 -45.84 -20.30 0.62
C PRO A 433 -44.31 -20.23 0.53
N VAL A 434 -43.81 -19.64 -0.56
CA VAL A 434 -42.43 -19.19 -0.70
C VAL A 434 -42.30 -17.89 0.11
N ARG A 435 -41.75 -17.96 1.32
CA ARG A 435 -41.82 -16.86 2.31
C ARG A 435 -40.70 -15.86 2.10
N SER A 436 -41.01 -14.57 1.89
CA SER A 436 -39.98 -13.51 1.96
C SER A 436 -39.44 -13.34 3.38
N ILE A 437 -38.12 -13.32 3.53
CA ILE A 437 -37.41 -13.23 4.82
C ILE A 437 -36.43 -12.05 4.92
N ALA A 438 -35.94 -11.51 3.81
CA ALA A 438 -35.12 -10.30 3.75
C ALA A 438 -35.26 -9.61 2.39
N SER A 439 -35.11 -8.28 2.32
CA SER A 439 -35.17 -7.52 1.07
C SER A 439 -34.27 -6.29 1.10
N TYR A 440 -33.46 -6.11 0.06
CA TYR A 440 -32.64 -4.93 -0.17
C TYR A 440 -32.29 -4.84 -1.68
N ARG A 441 -31.94 -3.65 -2.18
CA ARG A 441 -31.80 -3.38 -3.63
C ARG A 441 -30.81 -4.29 -4.37
N GLN A 442 -29.76 -4.72 -3.68
CA GLN A 442 -28.77 -5.69 -4.14
C GLN A 442 -28.55 -6.65 -2.99
N ILE A 443 -29.32 -7.74 -2.95
CA ILE A 443 -29.31 -8.75 -1.88
C ILE A 443 -29.25 -10.15 -2.48
N GLU A 444 -28.38 -11.02 -1.99
CA GLU A 444 -28.29 -12.41 -2.41
C GLU A 444 -27.59 -13.28 -1.35
N ALA A 445 -27.29 -14.54 -1.67
CA ALA A 445 -26.59 -15.51 -0.81
C ALA A 445 -27.08 -15.54 0.66
N PRO A 446 -28.33 -15.96 0.93
CA PRO A 446 -28.81 -16.15 2.28
C PRO A 446 -28.15 -17.38 2.92
N GLN A 447 -27.83 -17.31 4.22
CA GLN A 447 -27.49 -18.47 5.03
C GLN A 447 -28.14 -18.34 6.40
N ILE A 448 -28.75 -19.42 6.90
CA ILE A 448 -29.39 -19.48 8.21
C ILE A 448 -28.58 -20.43 9.13
N TYR A 449 -28.19 -19.93 10.29
CA TYR A 449 -27.53 -20.73 11.34
C TYR A 449 -28.30 -20.68 12.66
N GLN A 450 -28.44 -21.81 13.35
CA GLN A 450 -29.08 -21.89 14.67
C GLN A 450 -28.01 -21.92 15.78
N HIS A 451 -28.13 -21.00 16.75
CA HIS A 451 -27.24 -20.90 17.90
C HIS A 451 -27.97 -20.26 19.10
N ASP A 452 -27.84 -20.85 20.29
CA ASP A 452 -28.39 -20.38 21.58
C ASP A 452 -29.87 -19.93 21.51
N GLY A 453 -30.68 -20.76 20.85
CA GLY A 453 -32.12 -20.56 20.66
C GLY A 453 -32.47 -19.41 19.71
N TRP A 454 -31.52 -18.93 18.90
CA TRP A 454 -31.74 -17.93 17.86
C TRP A 454 -31.41 -18.52 16.48
N PHE A 455 -32.15 -18.09 15.46
CA PHE A 455 -31.80 -18.24 14.07
C PHE A 455 -31.13 -16.95 13.59
N TYR A 456 -29.91 -17.04 13.07
CA TYR A 456 -29.18 -15.93 12.46
C TYR A 456 -29.28 -16.06 10.94
N LEU A 457 -29.84 -15.05 10.28
CA LEU A 457 -29.87 -14.93 8.83
C LEU A 457 -28.71 -14.02 8.41
N PHE A 458 -27.69 -14.63 7.82
CA PHE A 458 -26.61 -13.95 7.13
C PHE A 458 -27.08 -13.69 5.68
N VAL A 459 -26.80 -12.50 5.16
CA VAL A 459 -27.17 -12.09 3.80
C VAL A 459 -26.03 -11.30 3.18
N ASN A 460 -25.90 -11.35 1.86
CA ASN A 460 -24.96 -10.48 1.17
C ASN A 460 -25.64 -9.25 0.57
N TRP A 461 -25.02 -8.08 0.75
CA TRP A 461 -25.43 -6.81 0.17
C TRP A 461 -24.41 -6.29 -0.85
N GLY A 462 -24.89 -5.54 -1.83
CA GLY A 462 -24.05 -4.89 -2.84
C GLY A 462 -23.82 -5.77 -4.07
N LYS A 463 -22.88 -5.37 -4.93
CA LYS A 463 -22.65 -6.03 -6.21
C LYS A 463 -21.45 -6.98 -6.13
N CYS A 464 -21.67 -8.26 -6.37
CA CYS A 464 -20.62 -9.26 -6.59
C CYS A 464 -19.87 -9.06 -7.92
N CYS A 465 -18.97 -10.01 -8.20
CA CYS A 465 -18.63 -10.42 -9.56
C CYS A 465 -17.99 -9.33 -10.44
N SER A 466 -17.38 -8.32 -9.81
CA SER A 466 -16.78 -7.14 -10.46
C SER A 466 -15.29 -7.01 -10.13
N GLY A 467 -14.68 -8.06 -9.57
CA GLY A 467 -13.30 -8.04 -9.11
C GLY A 467 -13.06 -6.95 -8.08
N VAL A 468 -12.12 -6.05 -8.35
CA VAL A 468 -11.80 -4.91 -7.47
C VAL A 468 -12.92 -3.86 -7.36
N ASP A 469 -13.89 -3.87 -8.29
CA ASP A 469 -15.05 -2.98 -8.28
C ASP A 469 -16.28 -3.60 -7.57
N SER A 470 -16.11 -4.73 -6.88
CA SER A 470 -17.20 -5.40 -6.14
C SER A 470 -17.51 -4.65 -4.84
N THR A 471 -18.78 -4.31 -4.61
CA THR A 471 -19.26 -3.60 -3.40
C THR A 471 -19.86 -4.53 -2.35
N TYR A 472 -19.54 -5.82 -2.47
CA TYR A 472 -20.12 -6.91 -1.71
C TYR A 472 -19.78 -6.84 -0.21
N ASN A 473 -20.74 -7.15 0.67
CA ASN A 473 -20.53 -7.21 2.12
C ASN A 473 -21.53 -8.16 2.77
N ILE A 474 -21.14 -8.80 3.88
CA ILE A 474 -21.94 -9.74 4.65
C ILE A 474 -22.63 -9.00 5.80
N ARG A 475 -23.94 -9.19 5.89
CA ARG A 475 -24.87 -8.60 6.85
C ARG A 475 -25.53 -9.70 7.67
N VAL A 476 -26.04 -9.37 8.86
CA VAL A 476 -26.72 -10.33 9.73
C VAL A 476 -27.91 -9.71 10.46
N GLY A 477 -28.96 -10.51 10.63
CA GLY A 477 -30.05 -10.29 11.59
C GLY A 477 -30.41 -11.59 12.29
N ARG A 478 -31.20 -11.54 13.37
CA ARG A 478 -31.61 -12.73 14.14
C ARG A 478 -33.10 -12.77 14.44
N SER A 479 -33.62 -13.98 14.65
CA SER A 479 -35.01 -14.23 15.04
C SER A 479 -35.12 -15.41 16.00
N ARG A 480 -36.14 -15.43 16.86
CA ARG A 480 -36.50 -16.62 17.66
C ARG A 480 -37.30 -17.66 16.84
N LYS A 481 -37.65 -17.35 15.59
CA LYS A 481 -38.38 -18.23 14.66
C LYS A 481 -37.65 -18.26 13.33
N ILE A 482 -37.48 -19.44 12.74
CA ILE A 482 -36.85 -19.57 11.41
C ILE A 482 -37.64 -18.83 10.30
N THR A 483 -38.93 -18.59 10.52
CA THR A 483 -39.79 -17.80 9.60
C THR A 483 -39.74 -16.29 9.82
N GLY A 484 -38.87 -15.80 10.72
CA GLY A 484 -38.73 -14.38 11.02
C GLY A 484 -39.82 -13.79 11.94
N PRO A 485 -39.94 -12.46 12.02
CA PRO A 485 -39.07 -11.48 11.36
C PRO A 485 -37.63 -11.58 11.86
N TYR A 486 -36.68 -11.33 10.96
CA TYR A 486 -35.26 -11.21 11.31
C TYR A 486 -34.96 -9.74 11.56
N LEU A 487 -34.51 -9.42 12.77
CA LEU A 487 -34.16 -8.06 13.16
C LEU A 487 -32.65 -7.94 13.32
N ASP A 488 -32.08 -6.79 13.02
CA ASP A 488 -30.67 -6.49 13.25
C ASP A 488 -30.41 -5.97 14.69
N LYS A 489 -29.18 -5.52 14.97
CA LYS A 489 -28.79 -4.99 16.29
C LYS A 489 -29.60 -3.78 16.75
N ASP A 490 -29.97 -2.91 15.81
CA ASP A 490 -30.68 -1.67 16.09
C ASP A 490 -32.21 -1.89 16.11
N GLY A 491 -32.65 -3.10 15.77
CA GLY A 491 -34.06 -3.53 15.76
C GLY A 491 -34.71 -3.43 14.38
N ASP A 492 -33.97 -3.07 13.34
CA ASP A 492 -34.50 -2.90 12.00
C ASP A 492 -34.73 -4.25 11.30
N ASP A 493 -35.86 -4.32 10.60
CA ASP A 493 -36.38 -5.53 9.96
C ASP A 493 -35.66 -5.80 8.63
N LEU A 494 -35.01 -6.96 8.50
CA LEU A 494 -34.30 -7.37 7.27
C LEU A 494 -35.23 -7.42 6.06
N ALA A 495 -36.54 -7.65 6.23
CA ALA A 495 -37.52 -7.58 5.15
C ALA A 495 -37.77 -6.15 4.63
N LYS A 496 -37.28 -5.13 5.34
CA LYS A 496 -37.41 -3.70 5.03
C LYS A 496 -36.06 -3.01 4.80
N GLY A 497 -34.99 -3.78 4.67
CA GLY A 497 -33.63 -3.27 4.45
C GLY A 497 -32.81 -3.05 5.73
N GLY A 498 -33.20 -3.61 6.88
CA GLY A 498 -32.31 -3.74 8.03
C GLY A 498 -31.16 -4.72 7.78
N GLY A 499 -30.10 -4.67 8.58
CA GLY A 499 -28.97 -5.60 8.51
C GLY A 499 -27.68 -5.06 9.13
N THR A 500 -27.25 -5.66 10.24
CA THR A 500 -25.97 -5.31 10.89
C THR A 500 -24.80 -5.77 10.02
N LEU A 501 -23.83 -4.88 9.77
CA LEU A 501 -22.60 -5.25 9.05
C LEU A 501 -21.76 -6.23 9.89
N LEU A 502 -21.53 -7.43 9.35
CA LEU A 502 -20.64 -8.43 9.95
C LEU A 502 -19.23 -8.32 9.37
N LEU A 503 -19.11 -8.33 8.03
CA LEU A 503 -17.84 -8.32 7.32
C LEU A 503 -17.99 -7.56 5.98
N GLY A 504 -17.11 -6.60 5.73
CA GLY A 504 -17.09 -5.79 4.51
C GLY A 504 -15.69 -5.67 3.93
N SER A 505 -15.53 -4.89 2.85
CA SER A 505 -14.23 -4.66 2.22
C SER A 505 -13.25 -3.95 3.17
N GLU A 506 -12.03 -4.48 3.28
CA GLU A 506 -10.96 -3.98 4.13
C GLU A 506 -9.64 -4.05 3.35
N GLY A 507 -9.02 -2.91 3.01
CA GLY A 507 -7.81 -2.88 2.18
C GLY A 507 -7.95 -3.69 0.86
N PRO A 508 -7.03 -4.63 0.55
CA PRO A 508 -7.13 -5.52 -0.63
C PRO A 508 -8.09 -6.71 -0.44
N PHE A 509 -8.69 -6.90 0.75
CA PHE A 509 -9.75 -7.88 0.97
C PHE A 509 -11.08 -7.26 0.53
N ILE A 510 -11.38 -7.33 -0.77
CA ILE A 510 -12.51 -6.62 -1.39
C ILE A 510 -13.70 -7.55 -1.53
N GLY A 511 -14.90 -7.05 -1.23
CA GLY A 511 -16.16 -7.73 -1.57
C GLY A 511 -16.35 -9.12 -0.96
N PRO A 512 -16.19 -9.33 0.37
CA PRO A 512 -16.46 -10.61 1.00
C PRO A 512 -17.91 -11.05 0.80
N GLY A 513 -18.09 -12.30 0.40
CA GLY A 513 -19.26 -12.76 -0.33
C GLY A 513 -19.60 -14.23 -0.13
N HIS A 514 -20.89 -14.55 -0.15
CA HIS A 514 -21.42 -15.91 -0.10
C HIS A 514 -21.00 -16.65 1.19
N ALA A 515 -21.52 -16.19 2.32
CA ALA A 515 -21.10 -16.66 3.64
C ALA A 515 -21.75 -17.98 4.07
N ASN A 516 -20.95 -18.89 4.60
CA ASN A 516 -21.38 -20.18 5.15
C ASN A 516 -20.79 -20.40 6.54
N ILE A 517 -21.54 -21.07 7.44
CA ILE A 517 -21.13 -21.28 8.83
C ILE A 517 -20.89 -22.77 9.09
N PHE A 518 -19.73 -23.11 9.63
CA PHE A 518 -19.35 -24.47 9.99
C PHE A 518 -18.89 -24.55 11.44
N ARG A 519 -19.18 -25.67 12.13
CA ARG A 519 -18.77 -25.90 13.52
C ARG A 519 -17.79 -27.08 13.58
N ASP A 520 -16.60 -26.82 14.12
CA ASP A 520 -15.53 -27.81 14.31
C ASP A 520 -15.23 -27.96 15.81
N GLY A 521 -15.87 -28.94 16.45
CA GLY A 521 -15.87 -29.06 17.91
C GLY A 521 -16.54 -27.85 18.55
N ASP A 522 -15.80 -27.09 19.36
CA ASP A 522 -16.29 -25.86 20.00
C ASP A 522 -16.00 -24.58 19.20
N ARG A 523 -15.34 -24.72 18.03
CA ARG A 523 -14.99 -23.60 17.17
C ARG A 523 -16.07 -23.38 16.12
N TYR A 524 -16.49 -22.13 15.94
CA TYR A 524 -17.34 -21.71 14.83
C TYR A 524 -16.48 -21.04 13.76
N LEU A 525 -16.75 -21.35 12.50
CA LEU A 525 -15.99 -20.86 11.35
C LEU A 525 -16.96 -20.25 10.33
N LEU A 526 -16.58 -19.11 9.77
CA LEU A 526 -17.26 -18.49 8.63
C LEU A 526 -16.41 -18.70 7.37
N SER A 527 -16.90 -19.50 6.43
CA SER A 527 -16.34 -19.60 5.08
C SER A 527 -17.04 -18.59 4.15
N CYS A 528 -16.31 -17.99 3.23
CA CYS A 528 -16.86 -17.13 2.17
C CYS A 528 -15.84 -17.01 1.02
N HIS A 529 -16.20 -16.39 -0.11
CA HIS A 529 -15.21 -15.86 -1.05
C HIS A 529 -14.92 -14.37 -0.81
N TYR A 530 -13.83 -13.88 -1.40
CA TYR A 530 -13.51 -12.45 -1.51
C TYR A 530 -12.69 -12.21 -2.78
N TYR A 531 -12.62 -10.96 -3.24
CA TYR A 531 -11.82 -10.55 -4.39
C TYR A 531 -10.49 -9.96 -3.91
N ASP A 532 -9.37 -10.61 -4.22
CA ASP A 532 -8.02 -10.19 -3.81
C ASP A 532 -7.55 -9.01 -4.68
N GLY A 533 -7.50 -7.81 -4.08
CA GLY A 533 -7.05 -6.58 -4.72
C GLY A 533 -5.61 -6.63 -5.24
N THR A 534 -4.71 -7.36 -4.56
CA THR A 534 -3.32 -7.54 -5.01
C THR A 534 -3.23 -8.44 -6.25
N GLU A 535 -4.20 -9.35 -6.41
CA GLU A 535 -4.34 -10.23 -7.58
C GLU A 535 -5.37 -9.74 -8.60
N ARG A 536 -5.58 -8.43 -8.72
CA ARG A 536 -6.49 -7.79 -9.69
C ARG A 536 -7.96 -8.21 -9.52
N GLY A 537 -8.37 -8.50 -8.29
CA GLY A 537 -9.75 -8.89 -7.95
C GLY A 537 -10.07 -10.34 -8.29
N ARG A 538 -9.09 -11.25 -8.29
CA ARG A 538 -9.37 -12.70 -8.38
C ARG A 538 -10.16 -13.15 -7.15
N SER A 539 -11.18 -13.96 -7.37
CA SER A 539 -11.97 -14.56 -6.29
C SER A 539 -11.18 -15.67 -5.58
N LYS A 540 -11.14 -15.62 -4.25
CA LYS A 540 -10.34 -16.48 -3.36
C LYS A 540 -11.16 -16.92 -2.15
N LEU A 541 -10.79 -18.04 -1.54
CA LEU A 541 -11.45 -18.54 -0.33
C LEU A 541 -11.04 -17.72 0.90
N SER A 542 -11.98 -17.51 1.81
CA SER A 542 -11.79 -16.97 3.17
C SER A 542 -12.39 -17.98 4.15
N ILE A 543 -11.67 -18.31 5.21
CA ILE A 543 -12.19 -19.06 6.37
C ILE A 543 -11.75 -18.30 7.61
N GLN A 544 -12.72 -17.68 8.30
CA GLN A 544 -12.51 -16.89 9.52
C GLN A 544 -12.97 -17.68 10.74
N GLU A 545 -12.40 -17.39 11.91
CA GLU A 545 -13.01 -17.78 13.17
C GLU A 545 -14.19 -16.85 13.50
N LEU A 546 -15.32 -17.45 13.86
CA LEU A 546 -16.53 -16.78 14.29
C LEU A 546 -16.67 -16.96 15.80
N THR A 547 -16.92 -15.85 16.49
CA THR A 547 -17.14 -15.80 17.93
C THR A 547 -18.49 -15.13 18.19
N TRP A 548 -18.97 -15.16 19.44
CA TRP A 548 -20.25 -14.58 19.82
C TRP A 548 -20.03 -13.58 20.96
N SER A 549 -20.65 -12.41 20.88
CA SER A 549 -20.63 -11.43 21.97
C SER A 549 -21.46 -11.90 23.17
N GLU A 550 -21.31 -11.26 24.32
CA GLU A 550 -22.16 -11.51 25.52
C GLU A 550 -23.67 -11.34 25.21
N GLU A 551 -24.01 -10.42 24.31
CA GLU A 551 -25.38 -10.21 23.80
C GLU A 551 -25.86 -11.26 22.78
N GLY A 552 -25.01 -12.24 22.47
CA GLY A 552 -25.24 -13.31 21.49
C GLY A 552 -25.19 -12.85 20.03
N TRP A 553 -24.39 -11.84 19.66
CA TRP A 553 -24.23 -11.46 18.25
C TRP A 553 -22.94 -12.03 17.65
N PRO A 554 -22.97 -12.53 16.40
CA PRO A 554 -21.78 -13.08 15.77
C PRO A 554 -20.75 -11.98 15.49
N LEU A 555 -19.49 -12.31 15.73
CA LEU A 555 -18.31 -11.49 15.55
C LEU A 555 -17.27 -12.33 14.80
N VAL A 556 -16.98 -11.99 13.55
CA VAL A 556 -15.71 -12.43 12.96
C VAL A 556 -14.58 -11.68 13.63
N ALA A 557 -13.46 -12.37 13.90
CA ALA A 557 -12.26 -11.72 14.43
C ALA A 557 -11.89 -10.54 13.53
N ARG A 558 -12.07 -9.30 13.99
CA ARG A 558 -11.59 -8.13 13.26
C ARG A 558 -10.08 -8.17 13.27
N ALA A 559 -9.42 -7.64 12.22
CA ALA A 559 -8.00 -7.38 12.33
C ALA A 559 -7.81 -6.49 13.58
N PRO A 560 -7.07 -6.94 14.62
CA PRO A 560 -6.90 -6.15 15.83
C PRO A 560 -6.23 -4.85 15.40
N ASP A 561 -6.96 -3.74 15.59
CA ASP A 561 -6.94 -2.59 14.67
C ASP A 561 -5.59 -2.41 13.96
N LEU A 562 -5.57 -2.62 12.64
CA LEU A 562 -4.44 -2.18 11.80
C LEU A 562 -4.31 -0.63 11.81
N GLU A 563 -5.24 0.06 12.47
CA GLU A 563 -5.18 1.48 12.88
C GLU A 563 -4.56 1.72 14.29
N GLN A 564 -4.61 0.77 15.23
CA GLN A 564 -3.96 0.88 16.58
C GLN A 564 -2.64 0.12 16.70
N ALA A 565 -2.12 -0.44 15.61
CA ALA A 565 -0.69 -0.71 15.44
C ALA A 565 0.14 0.58 15.23
N SER A 566 -0.42 1.75 15.53
CA SER A 566 0.34 2.98 15.73
C SER A 566 0.76 3.06 17.20
N ASN A 567 2.05 2.81 17.48
CA ASN A 567 2.60 3.24 18.77
C ASN A 567 2.43 4.76 18.87
N PRO A 568 2.29 5.35 20.07
CA PRO A 568 2.45 6.79 20.27
C PRO A 568 3.83 7.34 19.87
N THR A 569 4.74 6.50 19.37
CA THR A 569 6.04 6.86 18.78
C THR A 569 6.04 6.87 17.24
N ASP A 570 5.03 6.37 16.55
CA ASP A 570 5.06 6.12 15.10
C ASP A 570 4.61 7.32 14.24
N GLN A 571 5.00 8.52 14.64
CA GLN A 571 5.31 9.53 13.62
C GLN A 571 6.66 9.17 13.02
N VAL A 572 6.68 8.70 11.76
CA VAL A 572 7.91 8.57 10.98
C VAL A 572 8.73 9.87 11.16
N PRO A 573 9.94 9.83 11.75
CA PRO A 573 10.57 11.04 12.26
C PRO A 573 10.68 12.14 11.20
N THR A 574 10.23 13.35 11.54
CA THR A 574 10.44 14.55 10.70
C THR A 574 11.91 14.94 10.69
N GLU A 575 12.60 14.76 11.80
CA GLU A 575 14.02 15.02 11.97
C GLU A 575 14.56 14.19 13.14
N TRP A 576 15.78 13.64 13.00
CA TRP A 576 16.49 12.94 14.07
C TRP A 576 18.01 12.98 13.85
N ILE A 577 18.77 12.54 14.85
CA ILE A 577 20.18 12.17 14.69
C ILE A 577 20.24 10.65 14.58
N ASP A 578 20.82 10.11 13.51
CA ASP A 578 21.04 8.67 13.37
C ASP A 578 21.90 8.18 14.57
N PRO A 579 21.42 7.20 15.35
CA PRO A 579 22.07 6.81 16.60
C PRO A 579 23.36 6.01 16.41
N LYS A 580 23.61 5.45 15.21
CA LYS A 580 24.84 4.73 14.89
C LYS A 580 25.90 5.66 14.31
N THR A 581 25.50 6.69 13.56
CA THR A 581 26.44 7.55 12.81
C THR A 581 26.63 8.93 13.44
N GLY A 582 25.64 9.49 14.13
CA GLY A 582 25.67 10.86 14.64
C GLY A 582 25.35 11.95 13.59
N HIS A 583 24.80 11.57 12.43
CA HIS A 583 24.39 12.52 11.39
C HIS A 583 22.92 12.91 11.53
N ARG A 584 22.63 14.18 11.23
CA ARG A 584 21.27 14.72 11.21
C ARG A 584 20.55 14.27 9.94
N VAL A 585 19.43 13.58 10.10
CA VAL A 585 18.54 13.15 9.02
C VAL A 585 17.21 13.89 9.15
N VAL A 586 16.69 14.39 8.04
CA VAL A 586 15.42 15.13 7.95
C VAL A 586 14.54 14.43 6.91
N ARG A 587 13.28 14.20 7.23
CA ARG A 587 12.27 13.72 6.27
C ARG A 587 11.66 14.91 5.54
N LEU A 588 11.82 14.93 4.22
CA LEU A 588 11.31 15.99 3.35
C LEU A 588 9.84 15.77 2.95
N SER A 589 9.39 14.52 2.79
CA SER A 589 8.01 14.27 2.35
C SER A 589 7.01 14.17 3.50
N LYS A 590 5.91 14.94 3.41
CA LYS A 590 4.80 14.87 4.38
C LYS A 590 3.95 13.61 4.21
N GLN A 591 3.77 13.11 2.98
CA GLN A 591 3.02 11.88 2.71
C GLN A 591 3.94 10.67 2.48
N ALA A 592 3.49 9.51 2.96
CA ALA A 592 3.95 8.19 2.53
C ALA A 592 3.74 8.00 1.02
N GLY A 593 4.43 7.03 0.40
CA GLY A 593 4.37 6.82 -1.05
C GLY A 593 5.14 7.86 -1.88
N SER A 594 5.94 8.73 -1.26
CA SER A 594 6.72 9.77 -1.95
C SER A 594 8.11 9.27 -2.39
N ALA A 595 8.69 9.88 -3.42
CA ALA A 595 9.99 9.50 -3.98
C ALA A 595 10.78 10.69 -4.54
N SER A 596 12.11 10.67 -4.37
CA SER A 596 13.05 11.44 -5.17
C SER A 596 13.03 10.96 -6.63
N LEU A 597 13.50 11.81 -7.54
CA LEU A 597 13.80 11.40 -8.92
C LEU A 597 14.91 10.33 -8.96
N TYR A 598 15.15 9.76 -10.13
CA TYR A 598 16.24 8.81 -10.33
C TYR A 598 17.60 9.55 -10.22
N PHE A 599 18.64 8.89 -9.72
CA PHE A 599 19.87 9.51 -9.20
C PHE A 599 20.63 10.41 -10.21
N HIS A 600 20.48 10.16 -11.51
CA HIS A 600 21.11 10.94 -12.58
C HIS A 600 20.20 12.03 -13.19
N GLN A 601 18.93 12.14 -12.78
CA GLN A 601 17.98 13.13 -13.28
C GLN A 601 18.12 14.45 -12.52
N ASN A 602 18.10 15.59 -13.21
CA ASN A 602 18.09 16.87 -12.49
C ASN A 602 16.75 17.07 -11.76
N ALA A 603 16.81 17.10 -10.43
CA ALA A 603 15.67 17.38 -9.56
C ALA A 603 15.66 18.82 -9.03
N TYR A 604 16.73 19.60 -9.22
CA TYR A 604 16.89 20.91 -8.58
C TYR A 604 16.57 22.06 -9.54
N SER A 605 15.97 23.13 -9.03
CA SER A 605 15.84 24.40 -9.77
C SER A 605 17.22 24.96 -10.17
N PRO A 606 17.29 25.83 -11.19
CA PRO A 606 18.54 26.49 -11.61
C PRO A 606 19.25 27.19 -10.44
N GLU A 607 18.48 27.90 -9.61
CA GLU A 607 18.94 28.64 -8.44
C GLU A 607 19.29 27.73 -7.25
N GLY A 608 18.82 26.47 -7.26
CA GLY A 608 19.05 25.50 -6.19
C GLY A 608 18.21 25.71 -4.92
N ASP A 609 17.17 26.55 -4.98
CA ASP A 609 16.21 26.82 -3.90
C ASP A 609 15.13 25.74 -3.74
N LYS A 610 14.80 25.01 -4.83
CA LYS A 610 13.75 23.99 -4.85
C LYS A 610 14.28 22.62 -5.27
N LEU A 611 13.77 21.58 -4.64
CA LEU A 611 13.89 20.18 -5.04
C LEU A 611 12.54 19.66 -5.55
N LEU A 612 12.51 19.01 -6.72
CA LEU A 612 11.35 18.30 -7.23
C LEU A 612 11.24 16.89 -6.64
N VAL A 613 10.07 16.54 -6.11
CA VAL A 613 9.72 15.20 -5.63
C VAL A 613 8.41 14.72 -6.23
N SER A 614 8.22 13.40 -6.30
CA SER A 614 6.93 12.80 -6.62
C SER A 614 6.21 12.39 -5.33
N THR A 615 4.94 12.73 -5.19
CA THR A 615 4.08 12.44 -4.04
C THR A 615 2.75 11.80 -4.49
N PRO A 616 1.91 11.29 -3.57
CA PRO A 616 0.54 10.91 -3.89
C PRO A 616 -0.33 12.06 -4.45
N ARG A 617 -0.01 13.33 -4.16
CA ARG A 617 -0.75 14.49 -4.71
C ARG A 617 -0.28 14.91 -6.10
N GLY A 618 0.91 14.50 -6.53
CA GLY A 618 1.46 14.87 -7.85
C GLY A 618 2.98 15.03 -7.88
N LEU A 619 3.46 15.89 -8.78
CA LEU A 619 4.82 16.43 -8.69
C LEU A 619 4.79 17.69 -7.82
N GLU A 620 5.69 17.76 -6.84
CA GLU A 620 5.77 18.85 -5.87
C GLU A 620 7.19 19.40 -5.80
N THR A 621 7.31 20.70 -5.55
CA THR A 621 8.58 21.30 -5.13
C THR A 621 8.64 21.36 -3.61
N VAL A 622 9.78 20.94 -3.06
CA VAL A 622 10.22 21.19 -1.68
C VAL A 622 11.12 22.42 -1.72
N ASP A 623 10.78 23.44 -0.94
CA ASP A 623 11.67 24.57 -0.66
C ASP A 623 12.78 24.11 0.30
N LEU A 624 14.06 24.31 -0.07
CA LEU A 624 15.17 23.71 0.68
C LEU A 624 15.54 24.47 1.97
N ASP A 625 15.11 25.73 2.12
CA ASP A 625 15.33 26.52 3.34
C ASP A 625 14.20 26.30 4.37
N THR A 626 12.94 26.41 3.92
CA THR A 626 11.73 26.35 4.76
C THR A 626 11.14 24.95 4.88
N ARG A 627 11.50 24.02 3.97
CA ARG A 627 10.96 22.65 3.87
C ARG A 627 9.46 22.61 3.51
N GLU A 628 8.91 23.70 2.99
CA GLU A 628 7.53 23.74 2.51
C GLU A 628 7.35 22.98 1.19
N LEU A 629 6.22 22.29 1.04
CA LEU A 629 5.90 21.53 -0.18
C LEU A 629 4.73 22.18 -0.94
N LYS A 630 4.96 22.47 -2.23
CA LYS A 630 3.98 23.05 -3.15
C LYS A 630 3.71 22.09 -4.30
N VAL A 631 2.43 21.78 -4.55
CA VAL A 631 2.02 21.03 -5.75
C VAL A 631 2.27 21.88 -7.00
N VAL A 632 3.00 21.32 -7.96
CA VAL A 632 3.22 21.92 -9.29
C VAL A 632 2.39 21.23 -10.36
N VAL A 633 2.32 19.89 -10.34
CA VAL A 633 1.54 19.10 -11.29
C VAL A 633 0.66 18.10 -10.53
N PRO A 634 -0.67 18.26 -10.50
CA PRO A 634 -1.57 17.35 -9.80
C PRO A 634 -1.52 15.89 -10.31
N ARG A 635 -1.77 14.94 -9.42
CA ARG A 635 -1.65 13.48 -9.66
C ARG A 635 -2.45 12.98 -10.86
N GLN A 636 -3.60 13.59 -11.14
CA GLN A 636 -4.49 13.25 -12.27
C GLN A 636 -3.80 13.39 -13.63
N SER A 637 -2.77 14.24 -13.73
CA SER A 637 -2.07 14.52 -14.98
C SER A 637 -0.89 13.56 -15.26
N TYR A 638 -0.51 12.66 -14.34
CA TYR A 638 0.77 11.96 -14.38
C TYR A 638 0.68 10.48 -13.97
N ARG A 639 1.62 9.62 -14.43
CA ARG A 639 1.78 8.24 -13.97
C ARG A 639 3.22 8.00 -13.49
N MET A 640 3.36 7.56 -12.24
CA MET A 640 4.59 6.98 -11.72
C MET A 640 4.74 5.52 -12.14
N GLY A 641 5.94 5.12 -12.55
CA GLY A 641 6.37 3.72 -12.69
C GLY A 641 6.97 3.40 -14.07
N GLY A 642 8.29 3.13 -14.09
CA GLY A 642 9.05 2.66 -15.25
C GLY A 642 9.34 3.75 -16.30
N SER A 643 10.58 4.27 -16.32
CA SER A 643 11.11 5.19 -17.35
C SER A 643 10.19 6.36 -17.73
N SER A 644 9.43 6.87 -16.76
CA SER A 644 8.44 7.93 -16.95
C SER A 644 9.11 9.29 -16.91
N GLY A 645 9.55 9.80 -18.08
CA GLY A 645 10.27 11.06 -18.23
C GLY A 645 9.72 12.19 -17.36
N VAL A 646 10.56 12.65 -16.44
CA VAL A 646 10.37 13.82 -15.58
C VAL A 646 11.75 14.40 -15.27
N GLU A 647 11.94 15.70 -15.48
CA GLU A 647 13.19 16.40 -15.15
C GLU A 647 12.93 17.90 -14.90
N MET A 648 13.71 18.50 -14.02
CA MET A 648 13.75 19.96 -13.82
C MET A 648 14.70 20.61 -14.81
N GLY A 649 14.31 21.77 -15.37
CA GLY A 649 15.20 22.63 -16.14
C GLY A 649 16.49 22.98 -15.39
N ARG A 650 17.60 23.09 -16.12
CA ARG A 650 18.93 23.47 -15.60
C ARG A 650 19.15 24.99 -15.61
N LYS A 651 18.42 25.70 -16.46
CA LYS A 651 18.44 27.15 -16.71
C LYS A 651 17.08 27.80 -16.51
N SER A 652 15.98 27.06 -16.67
CA SER A 652 14.62 27.56 -16.46
C SER A 652 13.92 26.87 -15.29
N ARG A 653 12.90 27.54 -14.76
CA ARG A 653 12.07 27.05 -13.66
C ARG A 653 10.87 26.21 -14.16
N TYR A 654 11.07 25.43 -15.23
CA TYR A 654 10.10 24.48 -15.77
C TYR A 654 10.42 23.04 -15.35
N VAL A 655 9.40 22.30 -14.91
CA VAL A 655 9.44 20.84 -14.87
C VAL A 655 8.89 20.29 -16.18
N TYR A 656 9.65 19.44 -16.84
CA TYR A 656 9.26 18.69 -18.04
C TYR A 656 8.76 17.32 -17.59
N TYR A 657 7.62 16.85 -18.12
CA TYR A 657 7.03 15.58 -17.68
C TYR A 657 6.13 14.91 -18.72
N SER A 658 6.09 13.57 -18.68
CA SER A 658 5.30 12.74 -19.59
C SER A 658 3.92 12.41 -19.01
N THR A 659 2.90 12.49 -19.87
CA THR A 659 1.51 12.12 -19.57
C THR A 659 1.00 11.14 -20.64
N ARG A 660 -0.16 10.50 -20.45
CA ARG A 660 -0.75 9.60 -21.47
C ARG A 660 -2.01 10.21 -22.08
N SER A 661 -2.12 10.16 -23.40
CA SER A 661 -3.38 10.36 -24.13
C SER A 661 -3.84 9.05 -24.77
N ARG A 662 -5.00 9.07 -25.45
CA ARG A 662 -5.39 7.95 -26.33
C ARG A 662 -4.44 7.80 -27.53
N GLU A 663 -3.72 8.85 -27.90
CA GLU A 663 -2.93 8.94 -29.13
C GLU A 663 -1.46 8.60 -28.90
N GLY A 664 -0.90 8.90 -27.71
CA GLY A 664 0.49 8.62 -27.41
C GLY A 664 0.95 9.06 -26.01
N THR A 665 2.26 9.27 -25.89
CA THR A 665 2.90 9.87 -24.69
C THR A 665 2.99 11.37 -24.92
N VAL A 666 2.27 12.18 -24.13
CA VAL A 666 2.25 13.64 -24.31
C VAL A 666 3.19 14.30 -23.31
N VAL A 667 4.20 15.00 -23.83
CA VAL A 667 5.19 15.71 -23.02
C VAL A 667 4.73 17.15 -22.78
N ARG A 668 4.80 17.59 -21.52
CA ARG A 668 4.42 18.93 -21.08
C ARG A 668 5.53 19.58 -20.26
N ALA A 669 5.51 20.91 -20.20
CA ALA A 669 6.38 21.71 -19.34
C ALA A 669 5.50 22.60 -18.45
N THR A 670 5.68 22.54 -17.12
CA THR A 670 4.98 23.40 -16.15
C THR A 670 5.96 24.26 -15.37
N HIS A 671 5.71 25.56 -15.29
CA HIS A 671 6.54 26.49 -14.52
C HIS A 671 6.25 26.36 -13.01
N ILE A 672 7.27 26.10 -12.18
CA ILE A 672 7.07 25.74 -10.76
C ILE A 672 6.45 26.86 -9.91
N ASP A 673 6.77 28.12 -10.17
CA ASP A 673 6.22 29.24 -9.40
C ASP A 673 4.79 29.63 -9.87
N THR A 674 4.56 29.71 -11.18
CA THR A 674 3.28 30.20 -11.74
C THR A 674 2.24 29.12 -11.99
N GLY A 675 2.62 27.83 -12.02
CA GLY A 675 1.73 26.71 -12.36
C GLY A 675 1.29 26.66 -13.83
N LYS A 676 1.79 27.57 -14.68
CA LYS A 676 1.46 27.59 -16.11
C LYS A 676 2.06 26.37 -16.82
N THR A 677 1.21 25.62 -17.50
CA THR A 677 1.57 24.41 -18.28
C THR A 677 1.50 24.71 -19.78
N ARG A 678 2.51 24.29 -20.54
CA ARG A 678 2.44 24.16 -22.00
C ARG A 678 2.64 22.71 -22.44
N GLU A 679 2.00 22.32 -23.53
CA GLU A 679 2.30 21.06 -24.23
C GLU A 679 3.49 21.27 -25.17
N ILE A 680 4.38 20.28 -25.25
CA ILE A 680 5.58 20.33 -26.11
C ILE A 680 5.36 19.45 -27.35
N VAL A 681 4.99 18.18 -27.14
CA VAL A 681 4.82 17.20 -28.22
C VAL A 681 3.95 16.03 -27.77
N THR A 682 3.23 15.40 -28.70
CA THR A 682 2.65 14.06 -28.52
C THR A 682 3.50 13.04 -29.26
N LEU A 683 4.24 12.21 -28.50
CA LEU A 683 5.11 11.15 -29.02
C LEU A 683 4.30 9.88 -29.34
N PRO A 684 4.72 9.06 -30.33
CA PRO A 684 4.09 7.78 -30.63
C PRO A 684 4.00 6.83 -29.41
N ARG A 685 2.97 5.98 -29.37
CA ARG A 685 2.81 4.97 -28.31
C ARG A 685 4.04 4.07 -28.19
N GLY A 686 4.56 3.93 -26.97
CA GLY A 686 5.78 3.17 -26.67
C GLY A 686 7.05 4.03 -26.54
N SER A 687 6.95 5.34 -26.80
CA SER A 687 8.06 6.28 -26.64
C SER A 687 8.11 6.92 -25.26
N SER A 688 9.32 7.23 -24.79
CA SER A 688 9.60 8.03 -23.59
C SER A 688 10.67 9.09 -23.89
N PHE A 689 10.50 10.30 -23.36
CA PHE A 689 11.65 11.20 -23.17
C PHE A 689 12.33 10.85 -21.84
N ASN A 690 13.63 11.13 -21.74
CA ASN A 690 14.47 10.72 -20.63
C ASN A 690 15.39 11.84 -20.11
N GLY A 691 15.71 12.84 -20.93
CA GLY A 691 16.49 14.02 -20.50
C GLY A 691 16.13 15.30 -21.26
N VAL A 692 16.49 16.44 -20.64
CA VAL A 692 16.47 17.80 -21.20
C VAL A 692 17.92 18.27 -21.37
N ASN A 693 18.27 18.80 -22.55
CA ASN A 693 19.66 19.17 -22.85
C ASN A 693 20.15 20.42 -22.08
N ALA A 694 21.47 20.66 -22.13
CA ALA A 694 22.15 21.68 -21.32
C ALA A 694 21.62 23.12 -21.50
N ASP A 695 21.13 23.48 -22.70
CA ASP A 695 20.63 24.83 -22.99
C ASP A 695 19.10 24.95 -22.98
N GLU A 696 18.38 23.84 -22.80
CA GLU A 696 16.93 23.65 -22.84
C GLU A 696 16.26 23.88 -24.21
N THR A 697 16.99 23.60 -25.29
CA THR A 697 16.44 23.59 -26.66
C THR A 697 15.91 22.23 -27.10
N LEU A 698 16.42 21.12 -26.54
CA LEU A 698 16.08 19.75 -26.96
C LEU A 698 15.68 18.85 -25.78
N LEU A 699 14.63 18.04 -26.01
CA LEU A 699 14.38 16.81 -25.26
C LEU A 699 15.14 15.66 -25.93
N PHE A 700 15.65 14.70 -25.15
CA PHE A 700 16.27 13.46 -25.62
C PHE A 700 15.50 12.24 -25.11
N GLY A 701 15.31 11.22 -25.95
CA GLY A 701 14.46 10.07 -25.61
C GLY A 701 14.60 8.85 -26.52
N LEU A 702 13.81 7.82 -26.20
CA LEU A 702 13.75 6.54 -26.89
C LEU A 702 12.36 6.30 -27.49
N MET A 703 12.31 6.01 -28.79
CA MET A 703 11.10 5.63 -29.52
C MET A 703 11.10 4.12 -29.78
N GLN A 704 9.93 3.48 -29.65
CA GLN A 704 9.74 2.06 -29.94
C GLN A 704 8.70 1.89 -31.07
N GLU A 705 9.14 1.31 -32.18
CA GLU A 705 8.28 0.97 -33.32
C GLU A 705 7.90 -0.52 -33.25
N PHE A 706 6.59 -0.80 -33.24
CA PHE A 706 6.06 -2.16 -33.32
C PHE A 706 5.80 -2.55 -34.79
N ARG A 707 6.58 -3.49 -35.32
CA ARG A 707 6.33 -4.08 -36.65
C ARG A 707 5.39 -5.29 -36.55
N ARG A 708 4.69 -5.60 -37.65
CA ARG A 708 3.67 -6.68 -37.71
C ARG A 708 4.24 -8.08 -37.48
N ASP A 709 5.55 -8.24 -37.66
CA ASP A 709 6.35 -9.46 -37.50
C ASP A 709 6.79 -9.75 -36.05
N ARG A 710 6.44 -8.89 -35.09
CA ARG A 710 6.90 -8.89 -33.68
C ARG A 710 8.35 -8.45 -33.46
N GLU A 711 9.09 -8.01 -34.49
CA GLU A 711 10.37 -7.34 -34.25
C GLU A 711 10.15 -5.96 -33.61
N ARG A 712 10.99 -5.64 -32.62
CA ARG A 712 11.00 -4.33 -31.95
C ARG A 712 12.17 -3.51 -32.47
N LEU A 713 11.89 -2.53 -33.33
CA LEU A 713 12.90 -1.53 -33.70
C LEU A 713 12.83 -0.39 -32.69
N ARG A 714 14.00 0.06 -32.22
CA ARG A 714 14.15 1.22 -31.33
C ARG A 714 14.97 2.28 -32.04
N LYS A 715 14.70 3.54 -31.73
CA LYS A 715 15.44 4.70 -32.25
C LYS A 715 15.64 5.68 -31.12
N LEU A 716 16.82 6.27 -31.04
CA LEU A 716 17.01 7.48 -30.26
C LEU A 716 16.28 8.64 -30.95
N PHE A 717 15.85 9.63 -30.19
CA PHE A 717 15.22 10.82 -30.75
C PHE A 717 15.58 12.10 -29.99
N THR A 718 15.53 13.21 -30.70
CA THR A 718 15.47 14.56 -30.15
C THR A 718 14.14 15.22 -30.49
N VAL A 719 13.65 16.10 -29.60
CA VAL A 719 12.52 17.00 -29.90
C VAL A 719 12.93 18.42 -29.59
N GLU A 720 12.80 19.32 -30.57
CA GLU A 720 12.94 20.76 -30.39
C GLU A 720 11.80 21.29 -29.51
N ILE A 721 12.15 21.91 -28.37
CA ILE A 721 11.21 22.23 -27.29
C ILE A 721 10.20 23.32 -27.69
N ASP A 722 10.56 24.26 -28.55
CA ASP A 722 9.68 25.36 -28.94
C ASP A 722 8.84 25.09 -30.21
N SER A 723 9.29 24.20 -31.10
CA SER A 723 8.56 23.83 -32.32
C SER A 723 7.80 22.50 -32.23
N GLY A 724 8.18 21.63 -31.27
CA GLY A 724 7.71 20.24 -31.18
C GLY A 724 8.30 19.31 -32.25
N LYS A 725 9.26 19.76 -33.06
CA LYS A 725 9.86 18.99 -34.16
C LYS A 725 10.63 17.77 -33.63
N LEU A 726 10.16 16.57 -33.97
CA LEU A 726 10.77 15.28 -33.64
C LEU A 726 11.77 14.85 -34.73
N GLU A 727 12.99 14.51 -34.34
CA GLU A 727 14.02 13.92 -35.20
C GLU A 727 14.53 12.61 -34.59
N THR A 728 14.76 11.58 -35.40
CA THR A 728 15.14 10.24 -34.94
C THR A 728 16.46 9.80 -35.55
N PHE A 729 17.32 9.18 -34.73
CA PHE A 729 18.65 8.70 -35.10
C PHE A 729 18.97 7.40 -34.35
N HIS A 730 20.11 6.80 -34.66
CA HIS A 730 20.64 5.56 -34.08
C HIS A 730 19.59 4.43 -34.01
N PRO A 731 19.19 3.85 -35.15
CA PRO A 731 18.27 2.72 -35.19
C PRO A 731 18.95 1.45 -34.64
N SER A 732 18.38 0.87 -33.59
CA SER A 732 18.90 -0.36 -32.94
C SER A 732 17.79 -1.38 -32.67
N ARG A 733 18.17 -2.66 -32.67
CA ARG A 733 17.32 -3.79 -32.23
C ARG A 733 17.55 -4.12 -30.74
N ASP A 734 18.64 -3.64 -30.17
CA ASP A 734 19.08 -3.92 -28.81
C ASP A 734 18.21 -3.20 -27.77
N TRP A 735 18.41 -3.52 -26.50
CA TRP A 735 17.71 -2.83 -25.42
C TRP A 735 18.47 -1.58 -25.00
N LEU A 736 18.02 -0.42 -25.47
CA LEU A 736 18.55 0.88 -25.02
C LEU A 736 17.79 1.36 -23.76
N ASN A 737 18.51 1.94 -22.79
CA ASN A 737 17.95 2.63 -21.62
C ASN A 737 18.98 3.63 -21.02
N HIS A 738 18.67 4.24 -19.87
CA HIS A 738 19.51 5.24 -19.18
C HIS A 738 19.98 6.40 -20.08
N LEU A 739 19.08 6.91 -20.91
CA LEU A 739 19.38 8.06 -21.76
C LEU A 739 19.59 9.31 -20.89
N GLN A 740 20.74 9.98 -21.03
CA GLN A 740 21.05 11.23 -20.32
C GLN A 740 21.62 12.26 -21.29
N CYS A 741 21.26 13.53 -21.10
CA CYS A 741 21.94 14.65 -21.76
C CYS A 741 23.21 15.03 -20.99
N SER A 742 24.23 15.52 -21.69
CA SER A 742 25.34 16.21 -21.04
C SER A 742 24.82 17.45 -20.30
N PRO A 743 25.31 17.75 -19.08
CA PRO A 743 24.92 18.95 -18.36
C PRO A 743 25.54 20.23 -18.93
N THR A 744 26.55 20.14 -19.82
CA THR A 744 27.29 21.30 -20.35
C THR A 744 27.39 21.36 -21.88
N ASP A 745 27.11 20.28 -22.61
CA ASP A 745 27.12 20.24 -24.08
C ASP A 745 25.71 19.93 -24.61
N PRO A 746 25.01 20.88 -25.24
CA PRO A 746 23.59 20.73 -25.61
C PRO A 746 23.34 19.73 -26.74
N ASN A 747 24.39 19.30 -27.46
CA ASN A 747 24.30 18.38 -28.60
C ASN A 747 24.95 17.02 -28.31
N PHE A 748 25.05 16.62 -27.03
CA PHE A 748 25.73 15.42 -26.59
C PHE A 748 24.95 14.71 -25.47
N GLY A 749 24.98 13.39 -25.49
CA GLY A 749 24.38 12.57 -24.45
C GLY A 749 25.03 11.20 -24.31
N LEU A 750 24.49 10.39 -23.40
CA LEU A 750 24.86 9.00 -23.21
C LEU A 750 23.61 8.10 -23.20
N PHE A 751 23.80 6.83 -23.49
CA PHE A 751 22.79 5.78 -23.33
C PHE A 751 23.48 4.44 -23.02
N CYS A 752 22.70 3.47 -22.54
CA CYS A 752 23.20 2.15 -22.19
C CYS A 752 22.49 1.02 -22.94
N HIS A 753 23.25 -0.03 -23.27
CA HIS A 753 22.73 -1.34 -23.63
C HIS A 753 22.34 -2.12 -22.36
N GLU A 754 21.13 -2.67 -22.33
CA GLU A 754 20.59 -3.43 -21.21
C GLU A 754 20.45 -4.92 -21.52
N GLY A 755 20.46 -5.71 -20.45
CA GLY A 755 20.44 -7.16 -20.47
C GLY A 755 21.34 -7.69 -19.35
N SER A 756 21.92 -8.87 -19.54
CA SER A 756 22.97 -9.37 -18.67
C SER A 756 24.22 -8.48 -18.76
N TRP A 757 24.45 -7.58 -17.81
CA TRP A 757 25.62 -6.69 -17.80
C TRP A 757 26.97 -7.42 -17.90
N HIS A 758 27.01 -8.70 -17.51
CA HIS A 758 28.20 -9.53 -17.60
C HIS A 758 28.44 -10.17 -18.98
N GLU A 759 27.62 -9.84 -19.98
CA GLU A 759 27.65 -10.39 -21.35
C GLU A 759 27.78 -9.30 -22.44
N LEU A 760 27.68 -8.00 -22.10
CA LEU A 760 27.58 -6.89 -23.07
C LEU A 760 28.42 -5.66 -22.68
N ASP A 761 28.93 -4.93 -23.67
CA ASP A 761 29.57 -3.62 -23.49
C ASP A 761 28.48 -2.53 -23.40
N ARG A 762 28.33 -1.94 -22.19
CA ARG A 762 27.10 -1.24 -21.78
C ARG A 762 27.07 0.26 -22.07
N VAL A 763 28.12 1.02 -21.76
CA VAL A 763 28.05 2.49 -21.64
C VAL A 763 28.54 3.20 -22.91
N TRP A 764 27.65 3.93 -23.59
CA TRP A 764 27.92 4.62 -24.85
C TRP A 764 27.62 6.12 -24.75
N THR A 765 28.42 6.93 -25.44
CA THR A 765 28.14 8.36 -25.66
C THR A 765 27.83 8.62 -27.12
N ILE A 766 27.03 9.65 -27.42
CA ILE A 766 26.61 9.95 -28.79
C ILE A 766 26.37 11.46 -28.99
N ARG A 767 26.69 11.94 -30.20
CA ARG A 767 26.26 13.26 -30.70
C ARG A 767 24.83 13.15 -31.20
N PHE A 768 23.96 14.08 -30.81
CA PHE A 768 22.57 14.05 -31.28
C PHE A 768 22.51 14.18 -32.82
N GLY A 769 21.68 13.36 -33.46
CA GLY A 769 21.61 13.24 -34.92
C GLY A 769 22.70 12.36 -35.58
N SER A 770 23.62 11.78 -34.81
CA SER A 770 24.62 10.82 -35.32
C SER A 770 24.17 9.37 -35.14
N ASP A 771 24.57 8.49 -36.05
CA ASP A 771 24.45 7.03 -35.93
C ASP A 771 25.71 6.36 -35.33
N GLU A 772 26.76 7.14 -35.04
CA GLU A 772 28.07 6.67 -34.55
C GLU A 772 28.26 6.89 -33.03
N PRO A 773 27.85 5.94 -32.17
CA PRO A 773 28.12 6.03 -30.73
C PRO A 773 29.57 5.63 -30.39
N LYS A 774 30.13 6.29 -29.38
CA LYS A 774 31.47 5.98 -28.83
C LYS A 774 31.32 5.19 -27.54
N LEU A 775 31.90 3.98 -27.51
CA LEU A 775 31.98 3.14 -26.31
C LEU A 775 32.90 3.80 -25.26
N MET A 776 32.43 3.89 -24.00
CA MET A 776 33.20 4.47 -22.90
C MET A 776 33.99 3.44 -22.10
N HIS A 777 33.50 2.21 -22.03
CA HIS A 777 34.11 1.13 -21.27
C HIS A 777 33.96 -0.20 -22.00
N LYS A 778 35.08 -0.84 -22.30
CA LYS A 778 35.15 -2.17 -22.92
C LYS A 778 35.60 -3.20 -21.90
N ARG A 779 34.78 -4.23 -21.72
CA ARG A 779 35.11 -5.36 -20.82
C ARG A 779 36.31 -6.14 -21.35
N GLN A 780 37.16 -6.62 -20.44
CA GLN A 780 38.29 -7.49 -20.75
C GLN A 780 38.21 -8.87 -20.09
N GLN A 781 37.35 -9.09 -19.08
CA GLN A 781 37.30 -10.35 -18.36
C GLN A 781 35.89 -10.89 -18.04
N LYS A 782 35.82 -12.20 -17.81
CA LYS A 782 34.58 -12.91 -17.49
C LYS A 782 34.02 -12.45 -16.13
N TYR A 783 32.72 -12.15 -16.10
CA TYR A 783 31.99 -11.55 -14.98
C TYR A 783 32.40 -10.11 -14.63
N GLU A 784 33.11 -9.39 -15.49
CA GLU A 784 33.20 -7.93 -15.37
C GLU A 784 31.81 -7.30 -15.58
N ILE A 785 31.47 -6.26 -14.81
CA ILE A 785 30.26 -5.45 -15.05
C ILE A 785 30.56 -3.97 -14.86
N ALA A 786 30.02 -3.14 -15.75
CA ALA A 786 29.91 -1.69 -15.58
C ALA A 786 28.42 -1.37 -15.45
N GLY A 787 28.04 -0.82 -14.30
CA GLY A 787 26.65 -0.62 -13.92
C GLY A 787 26.21 0.84 -14.06
N HIS A 788 25.61 1.38 -12.99
CA HIS A 788 24.94 2.68 -12.98
C HIS A 788 25.92 3.81 -13.24
N GLU A 789 25.60 4.59 -14.27
CA GLU A 789 26.46 5.60 -14.86
C GLU A 789 25.84 7.00 -14.84
N PHE A 790 26.66 8.05 -14.82
CA PHE A 790 26.21 9.44 -14.78
C PHE A 790 27.30 10.41 -15.25
N PHE A 791 26.88 11.57 -15.77
CA PHE A 791 27.80 12.69 -16.01
C PHE A 791 28.21 13.39 -14.70
N SER A 792 29.48 13.81 -14.60
CA SER A 792 29.89 14.84 -13.64
C SER A 792 29.19 16.18 -13.94
N ALA A 793 29.06 17.05 -12.93
CA ALA A 793 28.34 18.33 -13.08
C ALA A 793 28.94 19.27 -14.15
N ASP A 794 30.24 19.17 -14.42
CA ASP A 794 30.95 19.89 -15.48
C ASP A 794 30.83 19.23 -16.87
N GLY A 795 30.22 18.05 -16.96
CA GLY A 795 30.09 17.23 -18.17
C GLY A 795 31.40 16.68 -18.73
N GLN A 796 32.51 16.79 -17.98
CA GLN A 796 33.83 16.34 -18.43
C GLN A 796 34.03 14.84 -18.27
N TRP A 797 33.37 14.21 -17.30
CA TRP A 797 33.53 12.79 -16.96
C TRP A 797 32.21 12.05 -17.05
N VAL A 798 32.27 10.80 -17.54
CA VAL A 798 31.23 9.80 -17.31
C VAL A 798 31.74 8.87 -16.22
N TRP A 799 31.03 8.86 -15.10
CA TRP A 799 31.28 7.99 -13.94
C TRP A 799 30.37 6.78 -13.99
N TYR A 800 30.82 5.64 -13.46
CA TYR A 800 30.03 4.42 -13.34
C TYR A 800 30.57 3.48 -12.25
N ASP A 801 29.69 2.68 -11.63
CA ASP A 801 30.15 1.56 -10.81
C ASP A 801 30.77 0.47 -11.70
N LEU A 802 31.92 -0.05 -11.27
CA LEU A 802 32.70 -1.03 -12.03
C LEU A 802 33.12 -2.17 -11.09
N GLN A 803 32.90 -3.41 -11.54
CA GLN A 803 33.29 -4.59 -10.76
C GLN A 803 34.17 -5.53 -11.58
N THR A 804 35.40 -5.77 -11.12
CA THR A 804 36.46 -6.46 -11.89
C THR A 804 37.03 -7.68 -11.16
N PRO A 805 36.28 -8.78 -11.00
CA PRO A 805 34.93 -9.03 -11.52
C PRO A 805 33.81 -8.78 -10.49
N ARG A 806 32.57 -8.93 -10.95
CA ARG A 806 31.31 -8.87 -10.18
C ARG A 806 31.41 -9.59 -8.84
N ALA A 807 30.95 -8.90 -7.80
CA ALA A 807 30.92 -9.34 -6.40
C ALA A 807 32.30 -9.57 -5.73
N ASP A 808 33.41 -9.27 -6.41
CA ASP A 808 34.78 -9.63 -6.01
C ASP A 808 35.62 -8.37 -5.77
N GLN A 809 35.75 -7.53 -6.79
CA GLN A 809 36.45 -6.24 -6.73
C GLN A 809 35.51 -5.10 -7.10
N PHE A 810 35.51 -4.02 -6.33
CA PHE A 810 34.59 -2.89 -6.49
C PHE A 810 35.34 -1.58 -6.72
N TRP A 811 34.85 -0.78 -7.65
CA TRP A 811 35.37 0.52 -7.99
C TRP A 811 34.25 1.51 -8.31
N LEU A 812 34.49 2.79 -8.03
CA LEU A 812 33.85 3.87 -8.78
C LEU A 812 34.83 4.31 -9.87
N ALA A 813 34.50 4.06 -11.13
CA ALA A 813 35.34 4.37 -12.28
C ALA A 813 34.84 5.61 -13.01
N GLY A 814 35.76 6.37 -13.62
CA GLY A 814 35.47 7.55 -14.41
C GLY A 814 36.26 7.56 -15.71
N VAL A 815 35.64 8.07 -16.78
CA VAL A 815 36.28 8.28 -18.09
C VAL A 815 36.06 9.70 -18.54
N HIS A 816 37.14 10.43 -18.81
CA HIS A 816 37.08 11.80 -19.31
C HIS A 816 36.63 11.79 -20.78
N VAL A 817 35.51 12.43 -21.07
CA VAL A 817 34.77 12.35 -22.34
C VAL A 817 35.65 12.69 -23.55
N LYS A 818 36.46 13.74 -23.42
CA LYS A 818 37.30 14.27 -24.52
C LYS A 818 38.61 13.49 -24.70
N THR A 819 39.33 13.19 -23.63
CA THR A 819 40.69 12.60 -23.72
C THR A 819 40.70 11.08 -23.62
N GLY A 820 39.64 10.46 -23.11
CA GLY A 820 39.62 9.02 -22.77
C GLY A 820 40.42 8.67 -21.52
N GLU A 821 40.93 9.66 -20.77
CA GLU A 821 41.64 9.44 -19.52
C GLU A 821 40.76 8.69 -18.51
N ARG A 822 41.33 7.65 -17.88
CA ARG A 822 40.63 6.81 -16.90
C ARG A 822 41.09 7.08 -15.47
N ILE A 823 40.14 7.09 -14.57
CA ILE A 823 40.33 7.15 -13.11
C ILE A 823 39.50 6.04 -12.46
N GLY A 824 39.95 5.52 -11.32
CA GLY A 824 39.14 4.61 -10.52
C GLY A 824 39.50 4.66 -9.04
N TYR A 825 38.46 4.82 -8.21
CA TYR A 825 38.57 4.75 -6.76
C TYR A 825 38.26 3.33 -6.30
N ARG A 826 39.21 2.71 -5.60
CA ARG A 826 39.01 1.38 -5.02
C ARG A 826 38.07 1.46 -3.82
N LEU A 827 37.08 0.57 -3.78
CA LEU A 827 36.14 0.43 -2.66
C LEU A 827 36.42 -0.85 -1.86
N ALA A 828 36.16 -0.82 -0.56
CA ALA A 828 36.07 -2.03 0.25
C ALA A 828 34.85 -2.87 -0.17
N ARG A 829 34.92 -4.19 0.01
CA ARG A 829 33.94 -5.15 -0.55
C ARG A 829 32.55 -5.03 0.11
N GLU A 830 32.50 -4.43 1.28
CA GLU A 830 31.33 -4.18 2.10
C GLU A 830 30.83 -2.72 2.05
N GLU A 831 31.49 -1.86 1.27
CA GLU A 831 31.21 -0.41 1.15
C GLU A 831 30.81 0.00 -0.27
N TRP A 832 30.40 -0.95 -1.09
CA TRP A 832 29.85 -0.69 -2.41
C TRP A 832 28.40 -0.18 -2.33
N SER A 833 27.96 0.49 -3.38
CA SER A 833 26.59 1.02 -3.57
C SER A 833 26.03 0.65 -4.94
N VAL A 834 24.70 0.64 -5.08
CA VAL A 834 24.01 0.45 -6.37
C VAL A 834 24.08 1.72 -7.21
N HIS A 835 23.92 2.90 -6.58
CA HIS A 835 24.07 4.20 -7.20
C HIS A 835 25.16 5.02 -6.52
N TYR A 836 25.78 5.91 -7.30
CA TYR A 836 26.68 6.94 -6.80
C TYR A 836 26.28 8.30 -7.37
N ASN A 837 26.63 9.35 -6.64
CA ASN A 837 26.47 10.74 -7.10
C ASN A 837 27.68 11.55 -6.61
N ILE A 838 28.08 12.60 -7.34
CA ILE A 838 29.25 13.42 -7.01
C ILE A 838 28.80 14.86 -6.77
N SER A 839 29.36 15.51 -5.74
CA SER A 839 29.07 16.91 -5.42
C SER A 839 29.39 17.83 -6.60
N ARG A 840 28.70 18.97 -6.72
CA ARG A 840 28.91 19.91 -7.85
C ARG A 840 30.35 20.44 -7.95
N ASP A 841 31.11 20.41 -6.86
CA ASP A 841 32.52 20.80 -6.81
C ASP A 841 33.51 19.64 -7.01
N GLY A 842 33.03 18.41 -7.23
CA GLY A 842 33.83 17.22 -7.52
C GLY A 842 34.52 16.57 -6.32
N LYS A 843 34.36 17.09 -5.09
CA LYS A 843 35.16 16.68 -3.93
C LYS A 843 34.56 15.56 -3.07
N LEU A 844 33.26 15.32 -3.15
CA LEU A 844 32.55 14.34 -2.34
C LEU A 844 31.76 13.40 -3.23
N ILE A 845 31.72 12.13 -2.84
CA ILE A 845 30.90 11.10 -3.49
C ILE A 845 29.87 10.61 -2.48
N ALA A 846 28.61 10.49 -2.89
CA ALA A 846 27.57 9.80 -2.14
C ALA A 846 27.35 8.40 -2.74
N GLY A 847 26.98 7.44 -1.91
CA GLY A 847 26.49 6.13 -2.35
C GLY A 847 25.32 5.64 -1.51
N ASP A 848 24.45 4.81 -2.07
CA ASP A 848 23.22 4.32 -1.43
C ASP A 848 23.24 2.89 -0.90
N GLY A 849 24.40 2.23 -0.94
CA GLY A 849 24.54 0.87 -0.44
C GLY A 849 23.89 -0.18 -1.35
N GLY A 850 23.67 -1.39 -0.81
CA GLY A 850 23.03 -2.46 -1.58
C GLY A 850 22.60 -3.67 -0.74
N GLY A 851 21.53 -4.33 -1.17
CA GLY A 851 20.93 -5.48 -0.49
C GLY A 851 21.28 -6.85 -1.09
N PRO A 852 20.68 -7.94 -0.57
CA PRO A 852 20.93 -9.31 -1.04
C PRO A 852 20.54 -9.55 -2.50
N GLU A 853 19.47 -8.92 -2.99
CA GLU A 853 18.97 -9.04 -4.37
C GLU A 853 19.43 -7.91 -5.30
N SER A 854 20.37 -7.07 -4.86
CA SER A 854 20.92 -6.00 -5.69
C SER A 854 21.97 -6.53 -6.68
N VAL A 855 22.25 -5.76 -7.74
CA VAL A 855 22.99 -6.23 -8.94
C VAL A 855 24.39 -6.79 -8.68
N ALA A 856 25.06 -6.44 -7.58
CA ALA A 856 26.33 -7.06 -7.20
C ALA A 856 26.19 -8.54 -6.77
N ASN A 857 24.99 -9.02 -6.39
CA ASN A 857 24.80 -10.33 -5.76
C ASN A 857 23.76 -11.25 -6.45
N GLN A 858 22.95 -10.75 -7.39
CA GLN A 858 21.95 -11.54 -8.13
C GLN A 858 22.55 -12.73 -8.93
N THR A 859 21.83 -13.84 -9.00
CA THR A 859 22.18 -15.02 -9.81
C THR A 859 22.14 -14.77 -11.32
N PRO A 860 22.96 -15.46 -12.15
CA PRO A 860 23.91 -16.52 -11.77
C PRO A 860 25.27 -15.96 -11.32
N LEU A 861 25.63 -16.26 -10.06
CA LEU A 861 26.94 -15.98 -9.47
C LEU A 861 27.45 -17.25 -8.76
N PRO A 862 28.73 -17.66 -8.97
CA PRO A 862 29.35 -18.74 -8.23
C PRO A 862 29.30 -18.46 -6.72
N GLU A 863 28.98 -19.48 -5.92
CA GLU A 863 28.68 -19.31 -4.50
C GLU A 863 29.82 -18.61 -3.70
N LYS A 864 31.08 -18.94 -4.02
CA LYS A 864 32.27 -18.27 -3.44
C LYS A 864 32.36 -16.75 -3.67
N ARG A 865 31.61 -16.21 -4.64
CA ARG A 865 31.55 -14.77 -4.93
C ARG A 865 30.36 -14.07 -4.30
N ARG A 866 29.32 -14.80 -3.87
CA ARG A 866 28.13 -14.20 -3.26
C ARG A 866 28.48 -13.46 -1.98
N LEU A 867 27.89 -12.29 -1.80
CA LEU A 867 28.02 -11.44 -0.63
C LEU A 867 27.12 -12.00 0.48
N LYS A 868 27.61 -12.05 1.73
CA LYS A 868 26.85 -12.62 2.85
C LYS A 868 25.79 -11.62 3.35
N PRO A 869 24.51 -11.99 3.50
CA PRO A 869 23.44 -11.04 3.83
C PRO A 869 23.65 -10.22 5.11
N SER A 870 24.23 -10.81 6.15
CA SER A 870 24.32 -10.21 7.49
C SER A 870 25.40 -9.12 7.66
N ARG A 871 26.09 -8.71 6.60
CA ARG A 871 27.17 -7.70 6.65
C ARG A 871 27.25 -6.75 5.44
N ASN A 872 26.32 -6.84 4.48
CA ASN A 872 26.53 -6.25 3.15
C ASN A 872 25.90 -4.86 3.02
N GLY A 873 26.70 -3.80 2.91
CA GLY A 873 26.36 -2.56 2.19
C GLY A 873 25.16 -1.69 2.62
N GLN A 874 24.30 -2.07 3.58
CA GLN A 874 23.05 -1.34 3.85
C GLN A 874 23.23 0.02 4.59
N TRP A 875 23.78 1.03 3.91
CA TRP A 875 24.00 2.38 4.44
C TRP A 875 23.87 3.44 3.35
N ILE A 876 23.50 4.67 3.74
CA ILE A 876 23.91 5.86 2.96
C ILE A 876 25.37 6.16 3.31
N TYR A 877 26.22 6.24 2.28
CA TYR A 877 27.65 6.50 2.40
C TYR A 877 28.03 7.89 1.89
N LEU A 878 29.07 8.46 2.51
CA LEU A 878 29.83 9.62 2.03
C LEU A 878 31.29 9.19 1.88
N PHE A 879 31.78 9.15 0.65
CA PHE A 879 33.18 8.85 0.36
C PHE A 879 33.97 10.12 0.09
N ARG A 880 35.18 10.18 0.63
CA ARG A 880 36.17 11.23 0.39
C ARG A 880 37.31 10.65 -0.44
N PRO A 881 37.49 11.08 -1.70
CA PRO A 881 38.66 10.75 -2.52
C PRO A 881 39.95 11.19 -1.84
N ASP A 882 40.94 10.31 -1.85
CA ASP A 882 42.31 10.70 -1.53
C ASP A 882 42.92 11.47 -2.71
N SER A 883 43.80 12.44 -2.44
CA SER A 883 44.42 13.28 -3.46
C SER A 883 45.57 12.60 -4.22
N GLU A 884 46.00 11.43 -3.76
CA GLU A 884 47.13 10.69 -4.32
C GLU A 884 46.65 9.61 -5.30
N PHE A 885 47.33 9.51 -6.45
CA PHE A 885 47.00 8.55 -7.50
C PHE A 885 48.23 7.74 -7.89
N ASN A 886 48.06 6.43 -7.92
CA ASN A 886 49.02 5.50 -8.49
C ASN A 886 48.74 5.27 -9.97
N ALA A 887 49.79 5.15 -10.78
CA ALA A 887 49.65 4.65 -12.15
C ALA A 887 49.35 3.15 -12.10
N GLY A 888 48.31 2.72 -12.83
CA GLY A 888 47.93 1.30 -12.90
C GLY A 888 47.01 1.04 -14.08
N THR A 889 46.25 -0.05 -14.02
CA THR A 889 45.29 -0.40 -15.08
C THR A 889 43.89 -0.67 -14.52
N LEU A 890 42.88 -0.24 -15.27
CA LEU A 890 41.49 -0.65 -15.11
C LEU A 890 41.09 -1.33 -16.40
N SER A 891 40.67 -2.59 -16.32
CA SER A 891 40.18 -3.34 -17.48
C SER A 891 41.14 -3.27 -18.67
N GLY A 892 42.42 -3.60 -18.42
CA GLY A 892 43.50 -3.61 -19.41
C GLY A 892 44.00 -2.24 -19.89
N GLU A 893 43.28 -1.16 -19.61
CA GLU A 893 43.66 0.20 -20.04
C GLU A 893 44.38 0.97 -18.91
N GLN A 894 45.28 1.88 -19.28
CA GLN A 894 46.01 2.73 -18.33
C GLN A 894 45.06 3.66 -17.57
N ALA A 895 45.21 3.73 -16.24
CA ALA A 895 44.33 4.49 -15.36
C ALA A 895 45.06 5.07 -14.15
N LYS A 896 44.53 6.18 -13.63
CA LYS A 896 44.86 6.73 -12.31
C LYS A 896 44.06 5.98 -11.25
N LEU A 897 44.74 5.24 -10.38
CA LEU A 897 44.13 4.47 -9.29
C LEU A 897 44.25 5.24 -7.98
N GLY A 898 43.11 5.57 -7.38
CA GLY A 898 43.02 6.19 -6.06
C GLY A 898 42.26 5.31 -5.07
N THR A 899 42.26 5.73 -3.81
CA THR A 899 41.41 5.19 -2.75
C THR A 899 40.40 6.24 -2.29
N VAL A 900 39.40 5.79 -1.54
CA VAL A 900 38.45 6.66 -0.86
C VAL A 900 38.32 6.25 0.60
N THR A 901 38.14 7.22 1.48
CA THR A 901 37.70 6.98 2.86
C THR A 901 36.17 7.02 2.91
N ALA A 902 35.53 5.92 3.30
CA ALA A 902 34.07 5.83 3.46
C ALA A 902 33.61 6.28 4.86
N GLU A 903 32.57 7.10 4.92
CA GLU A 903 31.83 7.45 6.13
C GLU A 903 30.36 7.01 5.99
N LYS A 904 29.84 6.33 7.02
CA LYS A 904 28.44 5.89 7.07
C LYS A 904 27.59 7.03 7.63
N LEU A 905 26.56 7.44 6.89
CA LEU A 905 25.68 8.56 7.25
C LEU A 905 24.33 8.10 7.83
N VAL A 906 23.70 7.08 7.25
CA VAL A 906 22.39 6.56 7.69
C VAL A 906 22.39 5.04 7.67
N ASP A 907 21.91 4.44 8.75
CA ASP A 907 21.65 3.01 8.86
C ASP A 907 20.43 2.58 8.03
N LEU A 908 20.64 1.75 7.00
CA LEU A 908 19.57 1.21 6.16
C LEU A 908 19.31 -0.29 6.45
N SER A 909 19.66 -0.80 7.64
CA SER A 909 19.43 -2.21 7.98
C SER A 909 17.95 -2.64 8.06
N THR A 910 17.01 -1.69 8.14
CA THR A 910 15.55 -1.91 8.06
C THR A 910 14.94 -1.57 6.69
N HIS A 911 15.75 -1.12 5.73
CA HIS A 911 15.32 -0.80 4.37
C HIS A 911 15.28 -2.07 3.51
N ASP A 912 14.16 -2.32 2.81
CA ASP A 912 14.16 -3.29 1.72
C ASP A 912 14.71 -2.65 0.43
N TYR A 913 15.69 -3.33 -0.18
CA TYR A 913 16.39 -2.84 -1.38
C TYR A 913 15.65 -3.16 -2.68
N ASP A 914 14.39 -3.60 -2.62
CA ASP A 914 13.47 -3.60 -3.76
C ASP A 914 13.12 -2.16 -4.18
N LEU A 915 13.20 -1.21 -3.24
CA LEU A 915 13.20 0.23 -3.49
C LEU A 915 14.64 0.77 -3.49
N GLU A 916 15.19 1.11 -4.64
CA GLU A 916 16.53 1.72 -4.70
C GLU A 916 16.55 3.17 -4.14
N PRO A 917 17.47 3.56 -3.22
CA PRO A 917 17.43 4.88 -2.58
C PRO A 917 17.76 6.09 -3.44
N ASN A 918 18.56 5.96 -4.49
CA ASN A 918 18.82 7.02 -5.48
C ASN A 918 19.33 8.33 -4.84
N VAL A 919 20.56 8.29 -4.32
CA VAL A 919 21.23 9.43 -3.68
C VAL A 919 21.54 10.57 -4.65
N THR A 920 21.33 11.81 -4.22
CA THR A 920 21.80 13.03 -4.90
C THR A 920 22.29 14.07 -3.90
N PHE A 921 23.35 14.82 -4.21
CA PHE A 921 23.74 15.99 -3.41
C PHE A 921 22.79 17.18 -3.64
N THR A 922 22.55 17.97 -2.59
CA THR A 922 22.03 19.34 -2.76
C THR A 922 23.05 20.20 -3.52
N PRO A 923 22.61 21.25 -4.24
CA PRO A 923 23.49 22.15 -4.99
C PRO A 923 24.66 22.76 -4.20
N ASP A 924 24.48 22.95 -2.89
CA ASP A 924 25.48 23.49 -1.96
C ASP A 924 26.40 22.42 -1.32
N GLY A 925 26.20 21.13 -1.65
CA GLY A 925 26.95 19.99 -1.14
C GLY A 925 26.76 19.66 0.34
N LYS A 926 25.87 20.36 1.07
CA LYS A 926 25.72 20.17 2.53
C LYS A 926 24.86 18.96 2.92
N TRP A 927 24.02 18.49 2.00
CA TRP A 927 23.07 17.41 2.24
C TRP A 927 23.04 16.40 1.09
N ILE A 928 22.66 15.17 1.42
CA ILE A 928 22.40 14.10 0.45
C ILE A 928 20.93 13.71 0.57
N VAL A 929 20.19 13.89 -0.50
CA VAL A 929 18.78 13.53 -0.65
C VAL A 929 18.67 12.09 -1.15
N PHE A 930 17.78 11.29 -0.55
CA PHE A 930 17.51 9.90 -0.92
C PHE A 930 16.05 9.53 -0.61
N ARG A 931 15.55 8.43 -1.18
CA ARG A 931 14.27 7.82 -0.77
C ARG A 931 14.51 6.54 0.00
N SER A 932 13.66 6.19 0.95
CA SER A 932 13.77 4.92 1.69
C SER A 932 12.44 4.52 2.31
N ASN A 933 12.26 3.21 2.53
CA ASN A 933 11.20 2.61 3.32
C ASN A 933 11.72 2.01 4.64
N MET A 934 12.87 2.46 5.15
CA MET A 934 13.43 2.06 6.46
C MET A 934 12.49 2.25 7.67
N HIS A 935 11.39 2.98 7.49
CA HIS A 935 10.29 3.17 8.45
C HIS A 935 8.95 2.59 7.92
N GLY A 936 9.00 1.51 7.14
CA GLY A 936 7.84 0.82 6.56
C GLY A 936 7.39 1.40 5.22
N GLU A 937 6.98 2.67 5.19
CA GLU A 937 6.50 3.34 3.98
C GLU A 937 7.59 4.17 3.29
N ARG A 938 7.51 4.29 1.95
CA ARG A 938 8.50 5.07 1.21
C ARG A 938 8.33 6.57 1.43
N HIS A 939 9.42 7.21 1.84
CA HIS A 939 9.53 8.65 2.06
C HIS A 939 10.80 9.21 1.42
N VAL A 940 10.82 10.53 1.23
CA VAL A 940 12.04 11.27 0.82
C VAL A 940 12.70 11.85 2.07
N TYR A 941 14.00 11.65 2.18
CA TYR A 941 14.86 12.10 3.28
C TYR A 941 16.04 12.90 2.74
N MET A 942 16.68 13.66 3.61
CA MET A 942 17.99 14.26 3.42
C MET A 942 18.85 14.02 4.66
N VAL A 943 20.11 13.63 4.49
CA VAL A 943 21.10 13.51 5.57
C VAL A 943 22.20 14.55 5.41
N SER A 944 22.66 15.13 6.52
CA SER A 944 23.74 16.10 6.48
C SER A 944 25.09 15.43 6.22
N ALA A 945 25.84 15.96 5.26
CA ALA A 945 27.22 15.54 4.98
C ALA A 945 28.21 15.94 6.10
N LYS A 946 27.75 16.70 7.11
CA LYS A 946 28.49 16.98 8.35
C LYS A 946 27.83 16.25 9.52
N ARG A 947 28.68 15.71 10.41
CA ARG A 947 28.27 15.17 11.71
C ARG A 947 27.81 16.30 12.64
N VAL A 948 26.84 16.03 13.52
CA VAL A 948 26.51 16.96 14.60
C VAL A 948 27.50 16.76 15.74
N ALA A 949 28.03 17.84 16.31
CA ALA A 949 28.93 17.78 17.46
C ALA A 949 28.20 17.14 18.66
N LYS A 950 28.89 16.24 19.39
CA LYS A 950 28.34 15.67 20.62
C LYS A 950 28.24 16.77 21.70
N PRO A 951 27.23 16.75 22.60
CA PRO A 951 27.06 17.77 23.63
C PRO A 951 28.14 17.89 24.73
N ASN A 952 29.35 17.34 24.54
CA ASN A 952 30.43 17.29 25.55
C ASN A 952 31.75 17.94 25.09
N GLU A 953 31.77 18.70 24.00
CA GLU A 953 32.96 19.46 23.56
C GLU A 953 32.62 20.92 23.18
N VAL A 954 32.30 21.79 24.15
CA VAL A 954 32.65 23.25 24.18
C VAL A 954 32.65 23.77 25.63
N ASP A 955 33.76 24.43 25.98
CA ASP A 955 34.00 25.55 26.94
C ASP A 955 32.89 26.00 27.96
N PRO A 956 33.21 26.19 29.26
CA PRO A 956 32.21 26.41 30.31
C PRO A 956 31.85 27.90 30.56
N THR A 957 31.36 28.61 29.55
CA THR A 957 30.82 29.99 29.74
C THR A 957 29.56 30.29 28.92
N THR A 958 28.40 29.78 29.34
CA THR A 958 27.21 30.59 29.73
C THR A 958 26.04 29.69 30.09
N SER A 959 25.24 30.11 31.07
CA SER A 959 24.19 29.29 31.68
C SER A 959 22.79 29.70 31.26
N GLN A 960 21.88 28.71 31.24
CA GLN A 960 20.40 28.84 31.20
C GLN A 960 19.82 29.17 29.80
N SER A 961 18.88 28.40 29.26
CA SER A 961 17.65 27.94 29.91
C SER A 961 17.28 26.47 29.69
N LYS A 962 16.80 25.80 30.74
CA LYS A 962 15.92 24.62 30.64
C LYS A 962 14.47 25.09 30.51
N THR A 963 13.68 24.46 29.64
CA THR A 963 12.65 23.46 30.03
C THR A 963 11.89 22.95 28.80
N GLU A 964 12.03 21.66 28.51
CA GLU A 964 10.93 20.81 28.08
C GLU A 964 10.64 19.83 29.24
N SER A 965 9.38 19.41 29.40
CA SER A 965 8.94 18.31 30.26
C SER A 965 8.02 17.43 29.40
N ASP A 966 8.44 16.27 28.93
CA ASP A 966 8.57 14.98 29.64
C ASP A 966 7.26 14.45 30.23
N SER A 967 6.94 13.19 29.90
CA SER A 967 5.58 12.63 29.94
C SER A 967 5.22 11.89 31.25
N GLY A 968 6.06 12.00 32.28
CA GLY A 968 5.75 11.63 33.67
C GLY A 968 5.60 10.14 34.00
N LYS A 969 5.51 9.24 33.01
CA LYS A 969 5.41 7.78 33.24
C LYS A 969 6.78 7.18 33.57
N ARG A 970 6.85 6.32 34.59
CA ARG A 970 8.05 5.54 34.91
C ARG A 970 8.09 4.25 34.08
N ARG A 971 9.26 3.66 33.87
CA ARG A 971 9.40 2.34 33.22
C ARG A 971 9.69 1.23 34.23
N LEU A 972 9.31 0.00 33.89
CA LEU A 972 9.74 -1.24 34.50
C LEU A 972 10.39 -2.12 33.42
N VAL A 973 11.71 -2.25 33.45
CA VAL A 973 12.46 -3.14 32.55
C VAL A 973 12.57 -4.53 33.17
N LEU A 974 12.21 -5.59 32.45
CA LEU A 974 12.39 -6.97 32.92
C LEU A 974 13.62 -7.59 32.24
N ILE A 975 14.52 -8.20 33.00
CA ILE A 975 15.64 -9.00 32.50
C ILE A 975 15.62 -10.40 33.13
N GLY A 976 16.08 -11.40 32.40
CA GLY A 976 16.03 -12.77 32.89
C GLY A 976 16.14 -13.85 31.82
N ASP A 977 15.90 -15.08 32.26
CA ASP A 977 15.99 -16.30 31.44
C ASP A 977 14.65 -16.71 30.78
N SER A 978 14.58 -17.95 30.29
CA SER A 978 13.41 -18.56 29.64
C SER A 978 12.12 -18.55 30.47
N THR A 979 12.23 -18.50 31.80
CA THR A 979 11.06 -18.41 32.69
C THR A 979 10.47 -17.00 32.77
N VAL A 980 11.23 -15.96 32.40
CA VAL A 980 10.75 -14.58 32.22
C VAL A 980 10.28 -14.34 30.77
N LYS A 981 10.96 -14.96 29.79
CA LYS A 981 10.58 -14.91 28.37
C LYS A 981 11.13 -16.11 27.60
N ASN A 982 10.25 -16.97 27.10
CA ASN A 982 10.66 -18.10 26.25
C ASN A 982 10.60 -17.77 24.74
N GLY A 983 11.32 -18.56 23.93
CA GLY A 983 11.29 -18.50 22.47
C GLY A 983 11.53 -17.11 21.87
N ARG A 984 10.72 -16.74 20.87
CA ARG A 984 10.67 -15.38 20.30
C ARG A 984 9.83 -14.39 21.13
N GLY A 985 9.33 -14.80 22.30
CA GLY A 985 8.48 -13.98 23.17
C GLY A 985 7.01 -13.88 22.76
N ARG A 986 6.50 -14.79 21.92
CA ARG A 986 5.11 -14.77 21.42
C ARG A 986 4.18 -15.85 22.00
N GLY A 987 4.73 -16.95 22.53
CA GLY A 987 3.93 -18.09 23.00
C GLY A 987 3.47 -19.06 21.90
N ASP A 988 3.91 -18.85 20.65
CA ASP A 988 3.54 -19.63 19.45
C ASP A 988 3.81 -21.15 19.56
N ASP A 989 4.61 -21.59 20.53
CA ASP A 989 4.98 -22.98 20.82
C ASP A 989 4.30 -23.55 22.09
N GLY A 990 3.33 -22.82 22.66
CA GLY A 990 2.63 -23.18 23.88
C GLY A 990 3.42 -22.92 25.17
N MET A 991 4.66 -22.46 25.09
CA MET A 991 5.50 -22.19 26.26
C MET A 991 5.52 -20.69 26.61
N PHE A 992 5.18 -20.35 27.86
CA PHE A 992 5.11 -18.97 28.34
C PHE A 992 6.13 -18.68 29.45
N GLY A 993 6.64 -17.45 29.47
CA GLY A 993 7.38 -16.86 30.58
C GLY A 993 6.56 -15.75 31.26
N TRP A 994 6.67 -15.59 32.58
CA TRP A 994 5.78 -14.72 33.35
C TRP A 994 5.86 -13.25 32.94
N GLY A 995 7.01 -12.79 32.42
CA GLY A 995 7.21 -11.43 31.94
C GLY A 995 6.42 -11.10 30.66
N GLN A 996 5.71 -12.07 30.05
CA GLN A 996 4.79 -11.83 28.93
C GLN A 996 3.35 -11.49 29.38
N LEU A 997 3.07 -11.57 30.69
CA LEU A 997 1.73 -11.35 31.26
C LEU A 997 1.71 -10.25 32.33
N ILE A 998 2.87 -9.85 32.86
CA ILE A 998 2.95 -8.95 34.02
C ILE A 998 2.56 -7.50 33.70
N ASP A 999 2.67 -7.07 32.44
CA ASP A 999 2.22 -5.76 31.95
C ASP A 999 0.73 -5.52 32.20
N LYS A 1000 -0.10 -6.55 32.04
CA LYS A 1000 -1.55 -6.53 32.29
C LYS A 1000 -1.94 -6.28 33.75
N HIS A 1001 -0.98 -6.38 34.68
CA HIS A 1001 -1.19 -6.16 36.10
C HIS A 1001 -0.76 -4.75 36.57
N PHE A 1002 -0.30 -3.90 35.66
CA PHE A 1002 0.08 -2.52 35.95
C PHE A 1002 -0.80 -1.50 35.23
N ASP A 1003 -0.93 -0.33 35.86
CA ASP A 1003 -1.59 0.83 35.29
C ASP A 1003 -0.69 1.45 34.20
N SER A 1004 -1.08 1.27 32.93
CA SER A 1004 -0.33 1.76 31.76
C SER A 1004 -0.34 3.29 31.62
N GLU A 1005 -1.13 4.02 32.42
CA GLU A 1005 -1.02 5.47 32.55
C GLU A 1005 0.12 5.90 33.50
N LYS A 1006 0.65 4.99 34.31
CA LYS A 1006 1.66 5.28 35.34
C LYS A 1006 2.99 4.54 35.12
N LEU A 1007 2.95 3.32 34.58
CA LEU A 1007 4.11 2.45 34.41
C LEU A 1007 4.13 1.79 33.02
N GLU A 1008 5.22 1.98 32.27
CA GLU A 1008 5.51 1.26 31.02
C GLU A 1008 6.31 0.00 31.33
N VAL A 1009 5.88 -1.20 30.90
CA VAL A 1009 6.63 -2.45 31.13
C VAL A 1009 7.38 -2.88 29.86
N GLU A 1010 8.68 -3.12 29.96
CA GLU A 1010 9.56 -3.49 28.84
C GLU A 1010 10.28 -4.83 29.09
N ASN A 1011 9.80 -5.93 28.50
CA ASN A 1011 10.39 -7.26 28.69
C ASN A 1011 11.62 -7.53 27.77
N ARG A 1012 12.80 -7.30 28.35
CA ARG A 1012 14.13 -7.52 27.75
C ARG A 1012 14.78 -8.86 28.12
N ALA A 1013 14.10 -9.76 28.84
CA ALA A 1013 14.60 -11.11 29.08
C ALA A 1013 14.83 -11.89 27.77
N LEU A 1014 15.62 -12.97 27.82
CA LEU A 1014 15.85 -13.82 26.64
C LEU A 1014 16.05 -15.28 27.01
N GLY A 1015 15.28 -16.16 26.35
CA GLY A 1015 15.30 -17.60 26.56
C GLY A 1015 16.69 -18.22 26.44
N GLY A 1016 16.98 -19.14 27.37
CA GLY A 1016 18.23 -19.89 27.42
C GLY A 1016 19.47 -19.10 27.87
N ARG A 1017 19.34 -17.88 28.41
CA ARG A 1017 20.47 -17.11 28.96
C ARG A 1017 20.63 -17.38 30.46
N SER A 1018 21.87 -17.31 30.93
CA SER A 1018 22.22 -17.23 32.35
C SER A 1018 22.52 -15.79 32.74
N SER A 1019 22.74 -15.51 34.03
CA SER A 1019 23.21 -14.19 34.48
C SER A 1019 24.48 -13.77 33.72
N ARG A 1020 25.44 -14.69 33.59
CA ARG A 1020 26.66 -14.56 32.79
C ARG A 1020 26.38 -14.20 31.33
N THR A 1021 25.69 -15.06 30.58
CA THR A 1021 25.59 -14.86 29.12
C THR A 1021 24.70 -13.69 28.75
N TYR A 1022 23.81 -13.25 29.66
CA TYR A 1022 23.08 -12.00 29.49
C TYR A 1022 23.99 -10.75 29.49
N LEU A 1023 25.10 -10.77 30.24
CA LEU A 1023 26.13 -9.73 30.14
C LEU A 1023 27.02 -9.93 28.90
N THR A 1024 27.55 -11.14 28.68
CA THR A 1024 28.57 -11.35 27.62
C THR A 1024 28.01 -11.33 26.19
N GLU A 1025 26.71 -11.57 26.00
CA GLU A 1025 26.00 -11.29 24.74
C GLU A 1025 25.60 -9.80 24.57
N GLY A 1026 25.98 -8.93 25.52
CA GLY A 1026 25.67 -7.49 25.50
C GLY A 1026 24.20 -7.13 25.73
N LEU A 1027 23.39 -8.07 26.24
CA LEU A 1027 21.95 -7.86 26.49
C LEU A 1027 21.72 -6.98 27.72
N TRP A 1028 22.59 -7.06 28.71
CA TRP A 1028 22.57 -6.13 29.85
C TRP A 1028 22.81 -4.69 29.41
N GLN A 1029 23.84 -4.39 28.62
CA GLN A 1029 24.12 -3.01 28.17
C GLN A 1029 22.92 -2.42 27.41
N LYS A 1030 22.33 -3.19 26.47
CA LYS A 1030 21.11 -2.80 25.73
C LYS A 1030 19.89 -2.54 26.61
N SER A 1031 19.88 -3.02 27.85
CA SER A 1031 18.82 -2.80 28.84
C SER A 1031 19.19 -1.64 29.77
N LEU A 1032 20.45 -1.51 30.16
CA LEU A 1032 21.00 -0.38 30.92
C LEU A 1032 20.89 0.95 30.17
N ASP A 1033 21.07 0.93 28.85
CA ASP A 1033 20.92 2.11 27.98
C ASP A 1033 19.46 2.60 27.89
N ARG A 1034 18.48 1.79 28.34
CA ARG A 1034 17.05 2.13 28.38
C ARG A 1034 16.59 2.70 29.71
N LEU A 1035 17.38 2.53 30.78
CA LEU A 1035 17.04 2.98 32.13
C LEU A 1035 17.28 4.48 32.30
N ARG A 1036 16.30 5.15 32.88
CA ARG A 1036 16.32 6.54 33.33
C ARG A 1036 16.31 6.61 34.86
N GLU A 1037 16.55 7.80 35.40
CA GLU A 1037 16.39 8.06 36.82
C GLU A 1037 14.92 7.83 37.24
N GLY A 1038 14.72 7.04 38.30
CA GLY A 1038 13.39 6.68 38.81
C GLY A 1038 12.70 5.49 38.15
N ASP A 1039 13.26 4.92 37.08
CA ASP A 1039 12.78 3.67 36.47
C ASP A 1039 13.02 2.46 37.40
N PHE A 1040 12.28 1.37 37.22
CA PHE A 1040 12.48 0.09 37.88
C PHE A 1040 13.16 -0.92 36.94
N VAL A 1041 13.97 -1.82 37.49
CA VAL A 1041 14.46 -3.01 36.77
C VAL A 1041 14.26 -4.27 37.59
N MET A 1042 13.49 -5.22 37.07
CA MET A 1042 13.28 -6.55 37.67
C MET A 1042 14.20 -7.57 37.02
N MET A 1043 14.96 -8.31 37.81
CA MET A 1043 15.94 -9.29 37.32
C MET A 1043 15.76 -10.67 37.93
N GLN A 1044 15.63 -11.71 37.09
CA GLN A 1044 15.42 -13.10 37.52
C GLN A 1044 16.23 -14.10 36.68
N PHE A 1045 17.24 -14.71 37.30
CA PHE A 1045 18.14 -15.69 36.71
C PHE A 1045 18.35 -16.89 37.65
N GLY A 1046 19.07 -17.93 37.20
CA GLY A 1046 19.40 -19.12 37.97
C GLY A 1046 19.19 -20.43 37.18
N HIS A 1047 18.20 -20.50 36.28
CA HIS A 1047 17.85 -21.76 35.62
C HIS A 1047 18.96 -22.31 34.72
N ASN A 1048 19.64 -21.43 33.99
CA ASN A 1048 20.72 -21.77 33.06
C ASN A 1048 22.13 -21.64 33.69
N ASP A 1049 22.22 -21.04 34.88
CA ASP A 1049 23.48 -20.72 35.58
C ASP A 1049 24.17 -21.96 36.17
N GLY A 1050 23.48 -23.09 36.29
CA GLY A 1050 24.00 -24.37 36.77
C GLY A 1050 24.48 -25.35 35.69
N GLY A 1051 24.69 -24.90 34.46
CA GLY A 1051 25.10 -25.74 33.33
C GLY A 1051 26.60 -26.11 33.29
N LYS A 1052 27.14 -26.33 32.09
CA LYS A 1052 28.61 -26.40 31.87
C LYS A 1052 29.21 -25.00 31.81
N MET A 1053 30.47 -24.84 32.24
CA MET A 1053 31.15 -23.54 32.34
C MET A 1053 31.93 -23.16 31.07
N PHE A 1054 32.77 -24.06 30.55
CA PHE A 1054 33.60 -23.82 29.36
C PHE A 1054 33.33 -24.80 28.22
N GLU A 1055 32.78 -25.98 28.54
CA GLU A 1055 32.63 -27.11 27.62
C GLU A 1055 31.23 -27.27 27.02
N GLY A 1056 31.16 -27.92 25.86
CA GLY A 1056 29.95 -28.33 25.15
C GLY A 1056 29.20 -27.20 24.44
N ASP A 1057 28.15 -27.56 23.70
CA ASP A 1057 27.42 -26.66 22.77
C ASP A 1057 26.77 -25.42 23.42
N ARG A 1058 26.61 -25.43 24.76
CA ARG A 1058 25.87 -24.41 25.53
C ARG A 1058 26.58 -24.12 26.86
N PRO A 1059 27.81 -23.58 26.85
CA PRO A 1059 28.55 -23.22 28.05
C PRO A 1059 27.96 -21.92 28.60
N ARG A 1060 27.34 -21.99 29.78
CA ARG A 1060 26.50 -20.91 30.35
C ARG A 1060 26.67 -20.72 31.85
N ALA A 1061 27.37 -21.63 32.54
CA ALA A 1061 27.43 -21.58 33.99
C ALA A 1061 28.17 -20.36 34.51
N SER A 1062 27.70 -19.84 35.65
CA SER A 1062 28.45 -18.97 36.54
C SER A 1062 29.08 -19.79 37.66
N ILE A 1063 30.05 -19.24 38.39
CA ILE A 1063 30.53 -19.87 39.63
C ILE A 1063 29.37 -19.90 40.64
N LYS A 1064 29.21 -21.05 41.33
CA LYS A 1064 28.18 -21.23 42.35
C LYS A 1064 28.50 -20.38 43.58
N GLY A 1065 27.50 -19.73 44.15
CA GLY A 1065 27.69 -18.85 45.30
C GLY A 1065 27.56 -17.37 44.96
N ASN A 1066 27.90 -16.58 45.97
CA ASN A 1066 27.71 -15.13 46.01
C ASN A 1066 29.02 -14.37 46.32
N SER A 1067 30.17 -15.04 46.17
CA SER A 1067 31.53 -14.50 46.33
C SER A 1067 31.89 -13.49 45.22
N ASP A 1068 33.10 -12.91 45.28
CA ASP A 1068 33.69 -12.15 44.15
C ASP A 1068 34.68 -13.01 43.32
N GLU A 1069 34.62 -14.33 43.46
CA GLU A 1069 35.51 -15.26 42.75
C GLU A 1069 35.32 -15.20 41.22
N SER A 1070 36.42 -15.41 40.51
CA SER A 1070 36.48 -15.52 39.06
C SER A 1070 37.39 -16.65 38.60
N ILE A 1071 37.06 -17.28 37.48
CA ILE A 1071 37.87 -18.30 36.82
C ILE A 1071 38.01 -17.92 35.34
N ASP A 1072 39.24 -17.82 34.87
CA ASP A 1072 39.53 -17.67 33.44
C ASP A 1072 39.53 -19.03 32.73
N GLY A 1073 38.97 -19.08 31.53
CA GLY A 1073 39.05 -20.27 30.68
C GLY A 1073 38.67 -19.96 29.24
N VAL A 1074 38.85 -20.95 28.36
CA VAL A 1074 38.50 -20.83 26.94
C VAL A 1074 37.16 -21.53 26.71
N VAL A 1075 36.20 -20.80 26.14
CA VAL A 1075 34.88 -21.33 25.81
C VAL A 1075 34.97 -22.20 24.57
N GLU A 1076 34.87 -23.52 24.72
CA GLU A 1076 35.04 -24.54 23.67
C GLU A 1076 34.20 -24.22 22.42
N ALA A 1077 32.93 -23.86 22.61
CA ALA A 1077 31.99 -23.55 21.53
C ALA A 1077 32.36 -22.29 20.69
N THR A 1078 33.32 -21.47 21.14
CA THR A 1078 33.72 -20.22 20.44
C THR A 1078 35.22 -20.06 20.23
N GLY A 1079 36.05 -20.79 20.98
CA GLY A 1079 37.52 -20.60 21.04
C GLY A 1079 37.97 -19.33 21.77
N ASN A 1080 37.05 -18.53 22.32
CA ASN A 1080 37.39 -17.26 22.98
C ASN A 1080 37.76 -17.46 24.46
N PRO A 1081 38.76 -16.74 24.99
CA PRO A 1081 38.97 -16.64 26.43
C PRO A 1081 37.84 -15.81 27.09
N GLU A 1082 37.37 -16.23 28.26
CA GLU A 1082 36.36 -15.52 29.05
C GLU A 1082 36.64 -15.69 30.55
N THR A 1083 36.54 -14.59 31.29
CA THR A 1083 36.54 -14.57 32.76
C THR A 1083 35.13 -14.82 33.29
N VAL A 1084 34.95 -15.90 34.05
CA VAL A 1084 33.66 -16.33 34.60
C VAL A 1084 33.59 -15.98 36.07
N HIS A 1085 32.59 -15.18 36.47
CA HIS A 1085 32.38 -14.77 37.87
C HIS A 1085 31.32 -15.62 38.58
N SER A 1086 31.15 -15.39 39.89
CA SER A 1086 30.02 -15.94 40.65
C SER A 1086 28.66 -15.42 40.18
N PHE A 1087 27.61 -16.21 40.42
CA PHE A 1087 26.23 -15.80 40.16
C PHE A 1087 25.88 -14.48 40.85
N GLY A 1088 26.27 -14.36 42.13
CA GLY A 1088 26.09 -13.14 42.91
C GLY A 1088 26.77 -11.92 42.30
N TRP A 1089 28.00 -12.08 41.82
CA TRP A 1089 28.76 -10.99 41.19
C TRP A 1089 28.03 -10.41 39.97
N TYR A 1090 27.49 -11.26 39.08
CA TYR A 1090 26.75 -10.79 37.90
C TYR A 1090 25.49 -10.01 38.29
N LEU A 1091 24.75 -10.44 39.31
CA LEU A 1091 23.60 -9.70 39.83
C LEU A 1091 24.04 -8.36 40.47
N ARG A 1092 25.09 -8.36 41.31
CA ARG A 1092 25.65 -7.13 41.92
C ARG A 1092 26.10 -6.12 40.85
N LYS A 1093 26.68 -6.57 39.73
CA LYS A 1093 27.05 -5.71 38.60
C LYS A 1093 25.84 -5.02 37.99
N CYS A 1094 24.77 -5.77 37.66
CA CYS A 1094 23.53 -5.20 37.14
C CYS A 1094 22.87 -4.23 38.12
N ILE A 1095 22.88 -4.55 39.43
CA ILE A 1095 22.33 -3.68 40.48
C ILE A 1095 23.11 -2.37 40.59
N ALA A 1096 24.45 -2.43 40.59
CA ALA A 1096 25.31 -1.25 40.67
C ALA A 1096 25.14 -0.33 39.46
N ASP A 1097 25.13 -0.91 38.26
CA ASP A 1097 24.91 -0.20 37.00
C ASP A 1097 23.52 0.49 36.96
N ALA A 1098 22.46 -0.22 37.37
CA ALA A 1098 21.11 0.35 37.44
C ALA A 1098 21.04 1.52 38.43
N LYS A 1099 21.66 1.38 39.62
CA LYS A 1099 21.73 2.46 40.60
C LYS A 1099 22.54 3.66 40.09
N ALA A 1100 23.60 3.44 39.32
CA ALA A 1100 24.36 4.51 38.69
C ALA A 1100 23.56 5.30 37.62
N LYS A 1101 22.49 4.71 37.06
CA LYS A 1101 21.48 5.38 36.23
C LYS A 1101 20.35 6.05 37.02
N GLY A 1102 20.34 5.94 38.36
CA GLY A 1102 19.24 6.38 39.20
C GLY A 1102 18.01 5.47 39.18
N ALA A 1103 18.11 4.26 38.61
CA ALA A 1103 17.04 3.29 38.58
C ALA A 1103 16.98 2.43 39.86
N ILE A 1104 15.82 1.83 40.11
CA ILE A 1104 15.46 1.04 41.29
C ILE A 1104 15.51 -0.46 40.93
N PRO A 1105 16.59 -1.18 41.27
CA PRO A 1105 16.69 -2.61 41.01
C PRO A 1105 15.90 -3.46 42.00
N ILE A 1106 15.21 -4.46 41.45
CA ILE A 1106 14.42 -5.48 42.13
C ILE A 1106 14.94 -6.85 41.67
N VAL A 1107 15.47 -7.63 42.58
CA VAL A 1107 15.94 -9.00 42.30
C VAL A 1107 14.83 -9.99 42.64
N LEU A 1108 14.62 -10.97 41.78
CA LEU A 1108 13.70 -12.07 42.01
C LEU A 1108 14.48 -13.39 42.03
N SER A 1109 14.21 -14.24 43.01
CA SER A 1109 14.67 -15.64 42.98
C SER A 1109 14.09 -16.37 41.77
N GLN A 1110 14.80 -17.35 41.22
CA GLN A 1110 14.24 -18.24 40.18
C GLN A 1110 12.93 -18.90 40.62
N VAL A 1111 11.95 -19.04 39.72
CA VAL A 1111 10.75 -19.87 39.97
C VAL A 1111 11.15 -21.31 40.30
N PRO A 1112 10.34 -22.09 41.06
CA PRO A 1112 10.64 -23.47 41.34
C PRO A 1112 10.59 -24.33 40.06
N ARG A 1113 11.33 -25.44 40.08
CA ARG A 1113 11.17 -26.53 39.11
C ARG A 1113 10.14 -27.52 39.63
N ASP A 1114 9.55 -28.32 38.75
CA ASP A 1114 8.71 -29.45 39.13
C ASP A 1114 9.56 -30.57 39.77
N ARG A 1115 9.87 -30.40 41.05
CA ARG A 1115 10.65 -31.31 41.89
C ARG A 1115 10.08 -31.28 43.30
N TRP A 1116 9.66 -32.45 43.77
CA TRP A 1116 8.95 -32.61 45.03
C TRP A 1116 9.70 -33.54 45.96
N GLN A 1117 9.52 -33.32 47.26
CA GLN A 1117 9.95 -34.20 48.33
C GLN A 1117 8.89 -34.17 49.42
N ASP A 1118 8.39 -35.35 49.82
CA ASP A 1118 7.39 -35.52 50.89
C ASP A 1118 6.14 -34.63 50.72
N GLY A 1119 5.66 -34.51 49.47
CA GLY A 1119 4.49 -33.68 49.11
C GLY A 1119 4.74 -32.17 49.09
N ARG A 1120 6.01 -31.73 49.18
CA ARG A 1120 6.41 -30.31 49.11
C ARG A 1120 7.35 -30.04 47.94
N VAL A 1121 7.21 -28.86 47.34
CA VAL A 1121 8.13 -28.40 46.27
C VAL A 1121 9.51 -28.11 46.88
N ILE A 1122 10.58 -28.56 46.22
CA ILE A 1122 11.95 -28.29 46.65
C ILE A 1122 12.28 -26.82 46.37
N ARG A 1123 12.49 -26.04 47.44
CA ARG A 1123 12.87 -24.62 47.38
C ARG A 1123 14.31 -24.44 46.90
N SER A 1124 14.58 -23.27 46.34
CA SER A 1124 15.92 -22.76 46.05
C SER A 1124 16.48 -21.90 47.19
N ASP A 1125 16.14 -22.24 48.43
CA ASP A 1125 16.54 -21.54 49.66
C ASP A 1125 18.00 -21.79 50.09
N LYS A 1126 18.71 -22.66 49.37
CA LYS A 1126 20.12 -23.06 49.61
C LYS A 1126 21.04 -22.88 48.40
N ASP A 1127 20.52 -22.41 47.27
CA ASP A 1127 21.27 -22.26 46.01
C ASP A 1127 21.00 -20.90 45.33
N TYR A 1128 20.70 -20.85 44.02
CA TYR A 1128 20.49 -19.63 43.26
C TYR A 1128 19.40 -18.69 43.83
N GLY A 1129 18.39 -19.21 44.53
CA GLY A 1129 17.40 -18.38 45.22
C GLY A 1129 17.98 -17.70 46.47
N LEU A 1130 18.82 -18.39 47.23
CA LEU A 1130 19.61 -17.82 48.34
C LEU A 1130 20.59 -16.76 47.82
N TRP A 1131 21.41 -17.10 46.82
CA TRP A 1131 22.43 -16.18 46.31
C TRP A 1131 21.81 -14.93 45.65
N ALA A 1132 20.63 -15.05 45.02
CA ALA A 1132 19.88 -13.89 44.56
C ALA A 1132 19.44 -12.97 45.73
N ARG A 1133 18.95 -13.55 46.83
CA ARG A 1133 18.60 -12.80 48.05
C ARG A 1133 19.81 -12.12 48.67
N GLU A 1134 20.94 -12.81 48.75
CA GLU A 1134 22.17 -12.29 49.33
C GLU A 1134 22.79 -11.19 48.46
N ALA A 1135 22.83 -11.34 47.13
CA ALA A 1135 23.28 -10.30 46.21
C ALA A 1135 22.41 -9.03 46.32
N ALA A 1136 21.08 -9.20 46.38
CA ALA A 1136 20.16 -8.09 46.60
C ALA A 1136 20.43 -7.39 47.94
N LYS A 1137 20.58 -8.15 49.02
CA LYS A 1137 20.88 -7.63 50.37
C LYS A 1137 22.22 -6.89 50.43
N GLN A 1138 23.28 -7.46 49.87
CA GLN A 1138 24.62 -6.86 49.84
C GLN A 1138 24.65 -5.54 49.08
N SER A 1139 23.97 -5.46 47.94
CA SER A 1139 23.92 -4.24 47.13
C SER A 1139 22.76 -3.30 47.50
N GLY A 1140 21.97 -3.61 48.54
CA GLY A 1140 20.83 -2.82 48.98
C GLY A 1140 19.75 -2.64 47.91
N ALA A 1141 19.49 -3.68 47.11
CA ALA A 1141 18.37 -3.74 46.15
C ALA A 1141 17.12 -4.34 46.82
N LEU A 1142 15.97 -4.13 46.19
CA LEU A 1142 14.74 -4.82 46.60
C LEU A 1142 14.81 -6.31 46.22
N PHE A 1143 14.14 -7.17 46.98
CA PHE A 1143 14.10 -8.61 46.71
C PHE A 1143 12.67 -9.16 46.80
N ILE A 1144 12.29 -10.00 45.84
CA ILE A 1144 11.02 -10.74 45.82
C ILE A 1144 11.33 -12.25 45.79
N ASP A 1145 10.80 -12.97 46.77
CA ASP A 1145 10.93 -14.42 46.89
C ASP A 1145 9.92 -15.16 46.01
N LEU A 1146 10.06 -14.98 44.69
CA LEU A 1146 9.19 -15.60 43.68
C LEU A 1146 9.24 -17.14 43.76
N ASN A 1147 10.34 -17.72 44.25
CA ASN A 1147 10.48 -19.16 44.44
C ASN A 1147 9.46 -19.68 45.46
N GLU A 1148 9.42 -19.05 46.64
CA GLU A 1148 8.50 -19.43 47.71
C GLU A 1148 7.03 -19.11 47.37
N ILE A 1149 6.77 -17.96 46.73
CA ILE A 1149 5.41 -17.57 46.30
C ILE A 1149 4.83 -18.61 45.34
N VAL A 1150 5.58 -19.02 44.31
CA VAL A 1150 5.10 -20.02 43.34
C VAL A 1150 5.07 -21.43 43.94
N SER A 1151 6.05 -21.78 44.79
CA SER A 1151 6.09 -23.10 45.45
C SER A 1151 4.84 -23.36 46.30
N ARG A 1152 4.39 -22.36 47.07
CA ARG A 1152 3.13 -22.47 47.84
C ARG A 1152 1.92 -22.70 46.95
N ARG A 1153 1.85 -21.99 45.81
CA ARG A 1153 0.74 -22.15 44.87
C ARG A 1153 0.75 -23.52 44.18
N TYR A 1154 1.93 -24.09 43.94
CA TYR A 1154 2.05 -25.46 43.46
C TYR A 1154 1.58 -26.46 44.52
N GLU A 1155 2.00 -26.31 45.78
CA GLU A 1155 1.55 -27.16 46.90
C GLU A 1155 0.03 -27.14 47.10
N GLU A 1156 -0.62 -25.98 46.92
CA GLU A 1156 -2.09 -25.85 46.92
C GLU A 1156 -2.78 -26.59 45.76
N LEU A 1157 -2.13 -26.71 44.61
CA LEU A 1157 -2.65 -27.42 43.44
C LEU A 1157 -2.38 -28.93 43.51
N GLY A 1158 -1.32 -29.33 44.19
CA GLY A 1158 -0.84 -30.71 44.31
C GLY A 1158 0.02 -31.17 43.12
N GLU A 1159 1.03 -31.98 43.41
CA GLU A 1159 2.04 -32.50 42.46
C GLU A 1159 1.43 -33.05 41.16
N ALA A 1160 0.44 -33.94 41.27
CA ALA A 1160 -0.19 -34.56 40.10
C ALA A 1160 -0.92 -33.55 39.18
N LYS A 1161 -1.41 -32.42 39.72
CA LYS A 1161 -2.03 -31.36 38.93
C LYS A 1161 -0.99 -30.44 38.32
N VAL A 1162 0.06 -30.10 39.07
CA VAL A 1162 1.17 -29.26 38.58
C VAL A 1162 1.87 -29.94 37.40
N GLY A 1163 2.23 -31.23 37.50
CA GLY A 1163 2.89 -31.95 36.42
C GLY A 1163 2.05 -32.07 35.13
N ARG A 1164 0.73 -32.31 35.26
CA ARG A 1164 -0.18 -32.41 34.10
C ARG A 1164 -0.57 -31.07 33.50
N ASP A 1165 -0.84 -30.06 34.32
CA ASP A 1165 -1.51 -28.85 33.85
C ASP A 1165 -0.49 -27.73 33.53
N LEU A 1166 0.74 -27.81 34.08
CA LEU A 1166 1.75 -26.73 33.98
C LEU A 1166 3.10 -27.15 33.35
N PHE A 1167 3.39 -28.44 33.20
CA PHE A 1167 4.69 -28.95 32.73
C PHE A 1167 4.63 -29.92 31.53
N THR A 1168 3.48 -30.08 30.87
CA THR A 1168 3.33 -30.99 29.70
C THR A 1168 3.99 -30.46 28.43
N GLY A 1169 5.21 -30.93 28.15
CA GLY A 1169 5.92 -30.59 26.91
C GLY A 1169 7.10 -31.52 26.58
N GLY A 1170 6.82 -32.75 26.13
CA GLY A 1170 7.87 -33.65 25.62
C GLY A 1170 7.42 -35.09 25.32
N SER A 1171 7.23 -35.40 24.03
CA SER A 1171 6.94 -36.73 23.43
C SER A 1171 5.57 -37.36 23.68
N ILE A 1172 4.99 -37.90 22.61
CA ILE A 1172 3.96 -38.95 22.67
C ILE A 1172 4.69 -40.27 22.37
N LEU A 1173 4.68 -41.21 23.32
CA LEU A 1173 4.30 -42.61 23.09
C LEU A 1173 4.33 -43.42 24.40
N ARG A 1174 3.15 -43.93 24.77
CA ARG A 1174 2.83 -45.11 25.62
C ARG A 1174 3.64 -45.40 26.90
N ALA A 1175 2.90 -45.56 27.99
CA ALA A 1175 3.26 -46.45 29.08
C ALA A 1175 2.00 -47.16 29.62
N ASP A 1176 1.58 -48.22 28.94
CA ASP A 1176 1.25 -49.42 29.67
C ASP A 1176 2.55 -50.07 30.16
N GLN A 1177 2.59 -50.39 31.46
CA GLN A 1177 3.63 -51.15 32.18
C GLN A 1177 4.93 -50.43 32.63
N THR A 1178 5.48 -50.95 33.73
CA THR A 1178 6.46 -50.38 34.68
C THR A 1178 7.92 -50.84 34.43
N PRO A 1179 8.94 -50.27 35.12
CA PRO A 1179 10.33 -50.22 34.60
C PRO A 1179 11.33 -51.24 35.21
N GLU A 1180 12.43 -51.51 34.48
CA GLU A 1180 13.82 -51.84 34.92
C GLU A 1180 14.67 -52.18 33.65
N VAL A 1181 16.00 -52.03 33.49
CA VAL A 1181 17.14 -51.46 34.27
C VAL A 1181 18.06 -50.67 33.29
N GLY A 1182 19.10 -49.94 33.77
CA GLY A 1182 20.25 -49.49 32.94
C GLY A 1182 21.37 -50.55 32.84
N PRO A 1183 22.67 -50.19 32.62
CA PRO A 1183 23.27 -48.88 32.28
C PRO A 1183 24.35 -48.94 31.14
N PHE A 1184 25.16 -47.86 31.00
CA PHE A 1184 26.47 -47.71 30.30
C PHE A 1184 26.60 -46.96 28.95
N TYR A 1185 27.32 -45.83 29.02
CA TYR A 1185 28.37 -45.27 28.15
C TYR A 1185 28.19 -45.01 26.62
N THR A 1186 28.40 -43.73 26.28
CA THR A 1186 28.91 -43.13 25.04
C THR A 1186 30.28 -43.69 24.56
N PRO A 1187 30.78 -43.31 23.35
CA PRO A 1187 30.13 -42.90 22.08
C PRO A 1187 30.75 -43.65 20.87
N ILE A 1188 30.39 -43.32 19.60
CA ILE A 1188 31.35 -43.25 18.46
C ILE A 1188 30.72 -42.66 17.16
N SER A 1189 31.49 -41.74 16.56
CA SER A 1189 31.59 -41.20 15.18
C SER A 1189 30.48 -41.27 14.10
N SER A 1190 30.35 -40.11 13.44
CA SER A 1190 30.42 -39.89 11.98
C SER A 1190 29.31 -40.39 11.03
N GLY A 1191 28.59 -39.41 10.46
CA GLY A 1191 28.82 -39.03 9.06
C GLY A 1191 27.70 -39.25 8.04
N TRP A 1192 27.41 -38.21 7.25
CA TRP A 1192 27.16 -38.20 5.79
C TRP A 1192 26.22 -39.30 5.19
N ARG A 1193 25.20 -39.02 4.35
CA ARG A 1193 24.87 -37.88 3.47
C ARG A 1193 23.40 -37.93 3.02
N ILE A 1194 22.83 -36.74 2.80
CA ILE A 1194 21.93 -36.34 1.68
C ILE A 1194 20.73 -37.24 1.35
N GLY A 1195 19.54 -36.67 1.60
CA GLY A 1195 18.28 -36.89 0.88
C GLY A 1195 17.48 -35.60 0.96
#